data_AF-A0A1I2KZT8-F1
#
_entry.id   AF-A0A1I2KZT8-F1
#
_cell.length_a   1.000
_cell.length_b   1.000
_cell.length_c   1.000
_cell.angle_alpha   90.00
_cell.angle_beta   90.00
_cell.angle_gamma   90.00
#
_symmetry.space_group_name_H-M   'P 1'
#
loop_
_entity.id
_entity.type
_entity.pdbx_description
1 polymer ?
#
loop_
_entity_poly.entity_id
_entity_poly.type
_entity_poly.pdbx_seq_one_letter_code
_entity_poly.pdbx_strand_id
1 'polypeptide(L)'
;MRLDLKKKLFVVLFFVSVGFTFAQIKLPKLISDNVVLQRDTELKIWGWAANGEVVTLQFQGKNFTAKTNENGKWEIKLPAQKAGGPYTMSFNASNKVEVKNILFGDVFLCSGQSNMELPMGRLADTYAYEIKNADNSKIRQFEVPDEYEFSKENEDLSSGSWKEVNKENILEFSGVAYFFAKAIYEKEEVPIGLINSALGGSPVSAWMDKEALKEFPQFYEEHLKWGNQAFLDSVVNAEQKAINSWYSDLNKKDTGLQEEWFKTDVDKTSWTEIEIPGFVSAEDRNDSAGVAWFSKTVNISQLPESDTVKLHLGRLVDMDYAYVNGKQVGHTGYQYPPRKYKFDAKLLKEGENEIVVRLVNNGGPTGFIKDKPYHLILVKDTLDIDGTWKFKQAAAMPNTPGQTFIRWKSGGLFNAMIAPLTNFELKGVLWYQGESDTDDPDLYSETFPKMIKSWRKHFEDLELPFLLVQLPNFMEESTEPQESSWAKMREVQRKTNLNVPNTGMAVTIDLGEWNDIHPLNKKDVGNRLALEARKLIYNEDIISSGPAPSAWETKNGVVLVNFENLKSGWKIKNGNQPTGFTISEDGKNFYKAKAEVIDDNTLKIYSNKIKNPGVLRYAWANNPGNANLYNQEDLPAVPFEIELTKEK
;
A
#
# COMPACT_ATOMS: atom_id res chain seq x y z
N MET A 1 -46.31 59.54 49.24
CA MET A 1 -45.99 59.84 50.66
C MET A 1 -45.86 58.50 51.39
N ARG A 2 -44.70 58.24 52.03
CA ARG A 2 -44.40 57.22 53.06
C ARG A 2 -44.78 55.75 52.75
N LEU A 3 -43.82 54.88 52.42
CA LEU A 3 -43.03 54.00 53.32
C LEU A 3 -43.89 53.07 54.19
N ASP A 4 -43.74 51.75 53.99
CA ASP A 4 -43.41 50.90 55.14
C ASP A 4 -42.50 49.72 54.78
N LEU A 5 -41.61 49.44 55.72
CA LEU A 5 -40.41 48.64 55.67
C LEU A 5 -40.57 47.56 56.74
N LYS A 6 -40.45 46.27 56.40
CA LYS A 6 -39.86 45.16 57.22
C LYS A 6 -40.51 43.79 56.96
N LYS A 7 -39.75 42.90 56.33
CA LYS A 7 -39.45 41.49 56.71
C LYS A 7 -38.57 40.91 55.59
N LYS A 8 -37.27 41.24 55.55
CA LYS A 8 -36.14 40.42 56.02
C LYS A 8 -36.19 38.93 55.63
N LEU A 9 -35.16 38.57 54.87
CA LEU A 9 -34.38 37.32 54.88
C LEU A 9 -34.67 36.30 53.77
N PHE A 10 -34.07 36.53 52.60
CA PHE A 10 -33.39 35.48 51.85
C PHE A 10 -32.26 36.12 51.04
N VAL A 11 -31.08 36.19 51.66
CA VAL A 11 -29.83 36.44 50.93
C VAL A 11 -29.54 35.14 50.17
N VAL A 12 -29.96 35.07 48.92
CA VAL A 12 -29.44 34.06 48.00
C VAL A 12 -28.08 34.59 47.53
N LEU A 13 -27.02 34.17 48.23
CA LEU A 13 -25.67 34.16 47.68
C LEU A 13 -25.72 33.20 46.49
N PHE A 14 -25.95 33.73 45.29
CA PHE A 14 -25.65 33.00 44.06
C PHE A 14 -24.12 33.06 43.91
N PHE A 15 -23.43 32.13 44.58
CA PHE A 15 -22.04 31.81 44.23
C PHE A 15 -22.09 31.33 42.78
N VAL A 16 -21.69 32.19 41.86
CA VAL A 16 -21.24 31.76 40.54
C VAL A 16 -19.96 30.97 40.80
N SER A 17 -20.10 29.66 41.05
CA SER A 17 -18.99 28.74 40.93
C SER A 17 -18.60 28.74 39.45
N VAL A 18 -17.68 29.63 39.08
CA VAL A 18 -16.91 29.47 37.86
C VAL A 18 -16.09 28.20 38.08
N GLY A 19 -16.68 27.07 37.69
CA GLY A 19 -15.93 25.83 37.60
C GLY A 19 -14.88 26.04 36.53
N PHE A 20 -13.63 26.26 36.94
CA PHE A 20 -12.51 26.15 36.04
C PHE A 20 -12.49 24.70 35.54
N THR A 21 -12.95 24.50 34.31
CA THR A 21 -12.69 23.26 33.59
C THR A 21 -11.21 23.30 33.23
N PHE A 22 -10.37 22.69 34.07
CA PHE A 22 -8.97 22.49 33.73
C PHE A 22 -8.94 21.47 32.59
N ALA A 23 -8.64 21.93 31.39
CA ALA A 23 -8.40 21.04 30.26
C ALA A 23 -7.17 20.19 30.61
N GLN A 24 -7.35 18.88 30.63
CA GLN A 24 -6.27 17.93 30.88
C GLN A 24 -5.24 18.01 29.74
N ILE A 25 -3.95 17.82 30.07
CA ILE A 25 -2.91 17.61 29.06
C ILE A 25 -3.37 16.50 28.12
N LYS A 26 -3.41 16.80 26.83
CA LYS A 26 -3.60 15.85 25.73
C LYS A 26 -2.33 15.83 24.88
N LEU A 27 -1.78 14.65 24.67
CA LEU A 27 -0.71 14.42 23.71
C LEU A 27 -1.28 14.00 22.36
N PRO A 28 -0.57 14.26 21.24
CA PRO A 28 -0.93 13.70 19.93
C PRO A 28 -0.88 12.17 19.98
N LYS A 29 -1.68 11.50 19.14
CA LYS A 29 -1.73 10.02 19.11
C LYS A 29 -0.36 9.37 18.87
N LEU A 30 0.50 10.03 18.10
CA LEU A 30 1.86 9.57 17.83
C LEU A 30 2.74 9.54 19.09
N ILE A 31 2.54 10.45 20.04
CA ILE A 31 3.30 10.47 21.30
C ILE A 31 2.52 9.68 22.34
N SER A 32 2.61 8.36 22.23
CA SER A 32 1.94 7.37 23.07
C SER A 32 2.89 6.25 23.46
N ASP A 33 2.45 5.36 24.36
CA ASP A 33 3.26 4.23 24.82
C ASP A 33 3.82 3.43 23.64
N ASN A 34 5.04 2.91 23.81
CA ASN A 34 5.82 2.20 22.80
C ASN A 34 6.30 3.04 21.61
N VAL A 35 6.18 4.37 21.62
CA VAL A 35 6.73 5.23 20.57
C VAL A 35 8.23 5.01 20.34
N VAL A 36 8.64 5.07 19.07
CA VAL A 36 10.04 5.24 18.66
C VAL A 36 10.22 6.69 18.20
N LEU A 37 11.06 7.45 18.88
CA LEU A 37 11.39 8.83 18.54
C LEU A 37 12.72 8.87 17.78
N GLN A 38 12.86 9.82 16.85
CA GLN A 38 14.10 9.96 16.07
C GLN A 38 15.28 10.30 16.98
N ARG A 39 16.38 9.57 16.83
CA ARG A 39 17.64 9.82 17.54
C ARG A 39 18.47 10.89 16.85
N ASP A 40 19.50 11.36 17.56
CA ASP A 40 20.58 12.21 17.03
C ASP A 40 20.09 13.54 16.42
N THR A 41 18.88 13.99 16.77
CA THR A 41 18.31 15.29 16.40
C THR A 41 17.52 15.90 17.57
N GLU A 42 17.37 17.23 17.61
CA GLU A 42 16.46 17.89 18.55
C GLU A 42 15.02 17.51 18.18
N LEU A 43 14.20 17.16 19.18
CA LEU A 43 12.82 16.75 18.96
C LEU A 43 11.84 17.80 19.43
N LYS A 44 10.77 17.99 18.66
CA LYS A 44 9.57 18.69 19.10
C LYS A 44 8.68 17.71 19.85
N ILE A 45 8.39 18.00 21.12
CA ILE A 45 7.37 17.31 21.90
C ILE A 45 6.24 18.30 22.12
N TRP A 46 5.04 17.99 21.64
CA TRP A 46 3.92 18.94 21.63
C TRP A 46 2.64 18.32 22.18
N GLY A 47 1.65 19.18 22.40
CA GLY A 47 0.31 18.76 22.77
C GLY A 47 -0.60 19.95 23.04
N TRP A 48 -1.70 19.65 23.73
CA TRP A 48 -2.72 20.62 24.13
C TRP A 48 -2.93 20.56 25.64
N ALA A 49 -3.24 21.70 26.26
CA ALA A 49 -3.64 21.82 27.66
C ALA A 49 -4.48 23.10 27.84
N ALA A 50 -4.81 23.51 29.07
CA ALA A 50 -5.60 24.72 29.29
C ALA A 50 -4.82 25.98 28.91
N ASN A 51 -5.52 27.02 28.42
CA ASN A 51 -4.89 28.27 28.00
C ASN A 51 -4.06 28.94 29.12
N GLY A 52 -2.82 29.31 28.79
CA GLY A 52 -1.85 29.87 29.72
C GLY A 52 -1.26 28.89 30.75
N GLU A 53 -1.59 27.60 30.68
CA GLU A 53 -1.06 26.56 31.55
C GLU A 53 0.42 26.29 31.27
N VAL A 54 1.17 25.96 32.32
CA VAL A 54 2.57 25.57 32.21
C VAL A 54 2.66 24.04 32.28
N VAL A 55 3.10 23.43 31.19
CA VAL A 55 3.35 21.99 31.10
C VAL A 55 4.81 21.71 31.39
N THR A 56 5.07 20.80 32.31
CA THR A 56 6.43 20.34 32.67
C THR A 56 6.65 18.91 32.21
N LEU A 57 7.58 18.71 31.27
CA LEU A 57 8.11 17.41 30.90
C LEU A 57 9.28 17.03 31.82
N GLN A 58 9.15 15.90 32.50
CA GLN A 58 10.21 15.21 33.22
C GLN A 58 10.77 14.09 32.34
N PHE A 59 12.07 14.17 32.04
CA PHE A 59 12.78 13.16 31.27
C PHE A 59 14.22 13.03 31.76
N GLN A 60 14.63 11.80 32.09
CA GLN A 60 15.98 11.47 32.58
C GLN A 60 16.49 12.40 33.71
N GLY A 61 15.63 12.70 34.69
CA GLY A 61 15.96 13.57 35.83
C GLY A 61 16.05 15.06 35.51
N LYS A 62 15.72 15.48 34.29
CA LYS A 62 15.65 16.88 33.86
C LYS A 62 14.20 17.32 33.70
N ASN A 63 13.96 18.60 33.96
CA ASN A 63 12.68 19.25 33.73
C ASN A 63 12.80 20.20 32.54
N PHE A 64 11.83 20.10 31.64
CA PHE A 64 11.62 21.02 30.52
C PHE A 64 10.21 21.60 30.67
N THR A 65 10.04 22.88 30.37
CA THR A 65 8.74 23.56 30.57
C THR A 65 8.33 24.33 29.34
N ALA A 66 7.04 24.29 29.02
CA ALA A 66 6.43 25.15 28.01
C ALA A 66 5.13 25.74 28.55
N LYS A 67 4.80 26.94 28.10
CA LYS A 67 3.51 27.57 28.38
C LYS A 67 2.63 27.43 27.16
N THR A 68 1.38 27.01 27.34
CA THR A 68 0.41 26.96 26.25
C THR A 68 0.14 28.36 25.69
N ASN A 69 -0.07 28.45 24.38
CA ASN A 69 -0.55 29.66 23.72
C ASN A 69 -2.08 29.88 23.90
N GLU A 70 -2.64 30.88 23.23
CA GLU A 70 -4.08 31.23 23.30
C GLU A 70 -5.01 30.14 22.73
N ASN A 71 -4.46 29.20 21.94
CA ASN A 71 -5.19 28.05 21.39
C ASN A 71 -4.94 26.77 22.21
N GLY A 72 -4.33 26.88 23.39
CA GLY A 72 -4.05 25.75 24.28
C GLY A 72 -2.88 24.86 23.83
N LYS A 73 -2.14 25.23 22.77
CA LYS A 73 -1.03 24.42 22.25
C LYS A 73 0.27 24.75 22.95
N TRP A 74 1.08 23.73 23.22
CA TRP A 74 2.42 23.86 23.79
C TRP A 74 3.43 23.01 23.02
N GLU A 75 4.69 23.43 23.05
CA GLU A 75 5.81 22.70 22.45
C GLU A 75 7.03 22.78 23.39
N ILE A 76 7.69 21.66 23.59
CA ILE A 76 8.94 21.51 24.32
C ILE A 76 9.99 20.96 23.35
N LYS A 77 11.11 21.66 23.23
CA LYS A 77 12.30 21.18 22.53
C LYS A 77 13.09 20.23 23.43
N LEU A 78 13.14 18.96 23.06
CA LEU A 78 13.94 17.96 23.74
C LEU A 78 15.30 17.83 23.02
N PRO A 79 16.44 18.04 23.71
CA PRO A 79 17.75 17.89 23.11
C PRO A 79 17.97 16.50 22.52
N ALA A 80 18.87 16.39 21.54
CA ALA A 80 19.18 15.13 20.87
C ALA A 80 19.54 14.01 21.85
N GLN A 81 18.96 12.83 21.58
CA GLN A 81 19.18 11.61 22.35
C GLN A 81 19.90 10.57 21.51
N LYS A 82 20.74 9.76 22.16
CA LYS A 82 21.34 8.57 21.53
C LYS A 82 20.32 7.44 21.43
N ALA A 83 20.55 6.53 20.49
CA ALA A 83 19.75 5.32 20.34
C ALA A 83 19.67 4.56 21.68
N GLY A 84 18.50 4.03 22.03
CA GLY A 84 18.32 3.25 23.24
C GLY A 84 16.96 3.39 23.90
N GLY A 85 16.90 3.01 25.18
CA GLY A 85 15.68 2.86 25.97
C GLY A 85 15.50 1.41 26.46
N PRO A 86 14.37 1.07 27.10
CA PRO A 86 13.17 1.89 27.22
C PRO A 86 13.32 3.07 28.20
N TYR A 87 12.69 4.20 27.86
CA TYR A 87 12.56 5.36 28.74
C TYR A 87 11.10 5.67 29.05
N THR A 88 10.89 6.61 29.98
CA THR A 88 9.58 7.16 30.32
C THR A 88 9.65 8.68 30.31
N MET A 89 8.63 9.31 29.72
CA MET A 89 8.37 10.74 29.84
C MET A 89 7.17 10.96 30.75
N SER A 90 7.27 11.91 31.69
CA SER A 90 6.15 12.30 32.55
C SER A 90 5.83 13.78 32.33
N PHE A 91 4.60 14.06 31.92
CA PHE A 91 4.08 15.41 31.73
C PHE A 91 3.23 15.78 32.93
N ASN A 92 3.51 16.94 33.52
CA ASN A 92 2.81 17.44 34.70
C ASN A 92 2.28 18.85 34.44
N ALA A 93 1.00 19.07 34.70
CA ALA A 93 0.36 20.36 34.83
C ALA A 93 -0.78 20.24 35.86
N SER A 94 -2.02 20.61 35.53
CA SER A 94 -3.21 20.33 36.35
C SER A 94 -3.51 18.82 36.48
N ASN A 95 -3.03 18.01 35.54
CA ASN A 95 -3.01 16.54 35.59
C ASN A 95 -1.62 15.99 35.30
N LYS A 96 -1.46 14.67 35.47
CA LYS A 96 -0.25 13.92 35.12
C LYS A 96 -0.56 12.97 33.96
N VAL A 97 0.29 12.97 32.94
CA VAL A 97 0.28 12.02 31.82
C VAL A 97 1.66 11.38 31.72
N GLU A 98 1.72 10.07 31.53
CA GLU A 98 2.99 9.35 31.32
C GLU A 98 2.98 8.68 29.95
N VAL A 99 4.13 8.68 29.30
CA VAL A 99 4.40 7.90 28.09
C VAL A 99 5.55 6.96 28.40
N LYS A 100 5.31 5.66 28.26
CA LYS A 100 6.17 4.57 28.72
C LYS A 100 6.76 3.81 27.54
N ASN A 101 7.82 3.06 27.84
CA ASN A 101 8.50 2.19 26.89
C ASN A 101 8.97 2.95 25.64
N ILE A 102 9.48 4.17 25.80
CA ILE A 102 9.96 5.00 24.68
C ILE A 102 11.33 4.49 24.22
N LEU A 103 11.49 4.31 22.91
CA LEU A 103 12.80 4.09 22.29
C LEU A 103 13.24 5.32 21.51
N PHE A 104 14.54 5.57 21.47
CA PHE A 104 15.15 6.47 20.50
C PHE A 104 15.83 5.63 19.42
N GLY A 105 15.52 5.90 18.15
CA GLY A 105 15.87 5.07 17.02
C GLY A 105 15.80 5.83 15.69
N ASP A 106 15.83 5.09 14.58
CA ASP A 106 15.63 5.66 13.24
C ASP A 106 14.16 5.47 12.82
N VAL A 107 13.48 6.56 12.47
CA VAL A 107 12.04 6.59 12.18
C VAL A 107 11.80 6.80 10.69
N PHE A 108 10.98 5.96 10.07
CA PHE A 108 10.64 6.05 8.66
C PHE A 108 9.13 6.19 8.47
N LEU A 109 8.74 7.16 7.64
CA LEU A 109 7.37 7.28 7.14
C LEU A 109 7.20 6.35 5.93
N CYS A 110 6.27 5.42 6.01
CA CYS A 110 5.97 4.45 4.96
C CYS A 110 4.64 4.83 4.31
N SER A 111 4.65 5.26 3.05
CA SER A 111 3.48 5.79 2.37
C SER A 111 3.38 5.35 0.92
N GLY A 112 2.27 5.72 0.29
CA GLY A 112 1.88 5.31 -1.04
C GLY A 112 0.53 4.59 -1.00
N GLN A 113 0.43 3.48 -1.72
CA GLN A 113 -0.84 2.77 -1.90
C GLN A 113 -0.77 1.30 -1.46
N SER A 114 -1.68 0.49 -2.00
CA SER A 114 -1.94 -0.90 -1.59
C SER A 114 -0.71 -1.79 -1.47
N ASN A 115 0.35 -1.60 -2.27
CA ASN A 115 1.57 -2.40 -2.17
C ASN A 115 2.46 -2.01 -0.97
N MET A 116 2.43 -0.76 -0.52
CA MET A 116 2.99 -0.34 0.77
C MET A 116 2.09 -0.78 1.93
N GLU A 117 0.78 -0.64 1.79
CA GLU A 117 -0.21 -0.96 2.82
C GLU A 117 -0.25 -2.47 3.15
N LEU A 118 0.02 -3.33 2.17
CA LEU A 118 -0.23 -4.77 2.23
C LEU A 118 0.35 -5.43 3.51
N PRO A 119 -0.50 -5.99 4.39
CA PRO A 119 -0.05 -6.49 5.68
C PRO A 119 0.59 -7.88 5.59
N MET A 120 1.51 -8.21 6.49
CA MET A 120 2.14 -9.54 6.60
C MET A 120 1.11 -10.67 6.77
N GLY A 121 -0.07 -10.40 7.33
CA GLY A 121 -1.16 -11.36 7.39
C GLY A 121 -1.62 -11.84 6.01
N ARG A 122 -1.58 -10.98 4.99
CA ARG A 122 -1.82 -11.39 3.59
C ARG A 122 -0.69 -12.24 3.01
N LEU A 123 0.49 -12.19 3.60
CA LEU A 123 1.69 -12.91 3.20
C LEU A 123 1.95 -14.16 4.06
N ALA A 124 0.99 -14.54 4.91
CA ALA A 124 1.22 -15.54 5.95
C ALA A 124 1.61 -16.92 5.43
N ASP A 125 1.16 -17.29 4.23
CA ASP A 125 1.56 -18.56 3.62
C ASP A 125 2.99 -18.48 3.05
N THR A 126 3.34 -17.36 2.41
CA THR A 126 4.67 -17.11 1.83
C THR A 126 5.75 -16.99 2.92
N TYR A 127 5.43 -16.34 4.03
CA TYR A 127 6.37 -16.01 5.11
C TYR A 127 5.96 -16.60 6.46
N ALA A 128 5.43 -17.83 6.46
CA ALA A 128 4.98 -18.52 7.67
C ALA A 128 6.09 -18.65 8.73
N TYR A 129 7.32 -18.93 8.30
CA TYR A 129 8.48 -19.01 9.19
C TYR A 129 8.79 -17.66 9.85
N GLU A 130 8.73 -16.57 9.09
CA GLU A 130 9.00 -15.22 9.57
C GLU A 130 8.01 -14.83 10.67
N ILE A 131 6.72 -15.01 10.40
CA ILE A 131 5.63 -14.71 11.34
C ILE A 131 5.73 -15.56 12.60
N LYS A 132 5.97 -16.88 12.46
CA LYS A 132 6.08 -17.80 13.59
C LYS A 132 7.21 -17.44 14.55
N ASN A 133 8.30 -16.86 14.02
CA ASN A 133 9.51 -16.52 14.77
C ASN A 133 9.64 -15.00 15.01
N ALA A 134 8.62 -14.21 14.72
CA ALA A 134 8.63 -12.78 14.93
C ALA A 134 8.71 -12.46 16.44
N ASP A 135 9.87 -11.93 16.85
CA ASP A 135 10.13 -11.50 18.22
C ASP A 135 11.25 -10.45 18.21
N ASN A 136 10.88 -9.19 17.95
CA ASN A 136 11.83 -8.08 17.97
C ASN A 136 11.15 -6.77 18.40
N SER A 137 11.12 -6.53 19.71
CA SER A 137 10.48 -5.33 20.28
C SER A 137 11.16 -4.00 19.91
N LYS A 138 12.33 -4.05 19.25
CA LYS A 138 13.05 -2.87 18.74
C LYS A 138 12.55 -2.37 17.39
N ILE A 139 11.72 -3.15 16.69
CA ILE A 139 11.00 -2.72 15.50
C ILE A 139 9.54 -2.48 15.89
N ARG A 140 9.03 -1.28 15.60
CA ARG A 140 7.67 -0.89 15.97
C ARG A 140 6.98 -0.16 14.85
N GLN A 141 5.67 -0.37 14.71
CA GLN A 141 4.83 0.31 13.71
C GLN A 141 3.70 1.07 14.40
N PHE A 142 3.44 2.29 13.92
CA PHE A 142 2.19 3.01 14.11
C PHE A 142 1.43 2.98 12.79
N GLU A 143 0.22 2.45 12.79
CA GLU A 143 -0.67 2.48 11.62
C GLU A 143 -1.57 3.72 11.70
N VAL A 144 -1.49 4.57 10.67
CA VAL A 144 -2.31 5.78 10.54
C VAL A 144 -3.71 5.38 10.07
N PRO A 145 -4.79 5.88 10.70
CA PRO A 145 -6.14 5.54 10.27
C PRO A 145 -6.45 6.05 8.86
N ASP A 146 -7.12 5.21 8.08
CA ASP A 146 -7.57 5.52 6.72
C ASP A 146 -8.69 6.57 6.72
N GLU A 147 -8.30 7.83 6.62
CA GLU A 147 -9.21 8.98 6.66
C GLU A 147 -8.89 9.98 5.55
N TYR A 148 -9.86 10.83 5.21
CA TYR A 148 -9.69 11.96 4.28
C TYR A 148 -10.29 13.23 4.88
N GLU A 149 -9.72 14.38 4.54
CA GLU A 149 -10.22 15.70 4.95
C GLU A 149 -9.91 16.73 3.84
N PHE A 150 -10.90 17.49 3.39
CA PHE A 150 -10.72 18.45 2.28
C PHE A 150 -10.81 19.91 2.72
N SER A 151 -11.34 20.17 3.92
CA SER A 151 -11.58 21.54 4.39
C SER A 151 -10.37 22.16 5.07
N LYS A 152 -9.51 21.34 5.70
CA LYS A 152 -8.34 21.78 6.47
C LYS A 152 -7.32 20.65 6.64
N GLU A 153 -6.11 21.00 7.05
CA GLU A 153 -5.14 20.03 7.58
C GLU A 153 -5.53 19.61 9.00
N ASN A 154 -5.46 18.31 9.30
CA ASN A 154 -5.69 17.79 10.64
C ASN A 154 -4.45 18.05 11.52
N GLU A 155 -4.69 18.33 12.81
CA GLU A 155 -3.61 18.58 13.78
C GLU A 155 -3.23 17.34 14.60
N ASP A 156 -4.05 16.28 14.55
CA ASP A 156 -3.88 15.02 15.28
C ASP A 156 -4.61 13.90 14.52
N LEU A 157 -4.26 12.66 14.82
CA LEU A 157 -4.95 11.49 14.29
C LEU A 157 -6.18 11.14 15.14
N SER A 158 -7.18 10.52 14.54
CA SER A 158 -8.38 10.07 15.26
C SER A 158 -8.09 8.89 16.21
N SER A 159 -7.19 8.00 15.80
CA SER A 159 -6.86 6.74 16.46
C SER A 159 -5.45 6.26 16.10
N GLY A 160 -5.11 5.03 16.49
CA GLY A 160 -3.79 4.41 16.28
C GLY A 160 -2.99 4.22 17.56
N SER A 161 -2.02 3.31 17.50
CA SER A 161 -1.13 2.96 18.61
C SER A 161 0.16 2.33 18.08
N TRP A 162 1.27 2.52 18.78
CA TRP A 162 2.52 1.84 18.46
C TRP A 162 2.48 0.36 18.87
N LYS A 163 2.71 -0.52 17.90
CA LYS A 163 2.80 -1.97 18.08
C LYS A 163 4.24 -2.43 17.90
N GLU A 164 4.70 -3.29 18.81
CA GLU A 164 5.99 -3.97 18.69
C GLU A 164 5.88 -5.20 17.79
N VAL A 165 6.96 -5.54 17.06
CA VAL A 165 7.02 -6.81 16.34
C VAL A 165 7.03 -7.97 17.33
N ASN A 166 5.96 -8.76 17.28
CA ASN A 166 5.83 -10.07 17.90
C ASN A 166 4.90 -10.95 17.03
N LYS A 167 4.71 -12.21 17.40
CA LYS A 167 3.93 -13.19 16.63
C LYS A 167 2.48 -12.78 16.34
N GLU A 168 1.87 -11.99 17.21
CA GLU A 168 0.49 -11.52 17.06
C GLU A 168 0.45 -10.25 16.20
N ASN A 169 1.19 -9.22 16.62
CA ASN A 169 1.17 -7.90 16.00
C ASN A 169 1.75 -7.90 14.58
N ILE A 170 2.75 -8.76 14.28
CA ILE A 170 3.41 -8.76 12.97
C ILE A 170 2.40 -8.90 11.82
N LEU A 171 1.27 -9.59 12.04
CA LEU A 171 0.24 -9.79 11.01
C LEU A 171 -0.33 -8.50 10.45
N GLU A 172 -0.28 -7.40 11.20
CA GLU A 172 -0.77 -6.08 10.81
C GLU A 172 0.33 -5.14 10.28
N PHE A 173 1.60 -5.59 10.31
CA PHE A 173 2.69 -4.78 9.78
C PHE A 173 2.64 -4.78 8.26
N SER A 174 2.93 -3.62 7.64
CA SER A 174 3.22 -3.56 6.21
C SER A 174 4.35 -4.54 5.89
N GLY A 175 4.14 -5.42 4.92
CA GLY A 175 5.15 -6.42 4.54
C GLY A 175 6.43 -5.77 4.02
N VAL A 176 6.30 -4.74 3.18
CA VAL A 176 7.46 -4.01 2.64
C VAL A 176 8.21 -3.29 3.75
N ALA A 177 7.50 -2.52 4.57
CA ALA A 177 8.11 -1.74 5.64
C ALA A 177 8.76 -2.64 6.72
N TYR A 178 8.13 -3.77 7.04
CA TYR A 178 8.68 -4.75 7.97
C TYR A 178 10.01 -5.33 7.50
N PHE A 179 10.08 -5.83 6.25
CA PHE A 179 11.32 -6.41 5.73
C PHE A 179 12.42 -5.35 5.54
N PHE A 180 12.05 -4.12 5.18
CA PHE A 180 12.97 -2.98 5.21
C PHE A 180 13.55 -2.76 6.62
N ALA A 181 12.69 -2.61 7.63
CA ALA A 181 13.11 -2.36 9.00
C ALA A 181 13.96 -3.49 9.56
N LYS A 182 13.60 -4.74 9.25
CA LYS A 182 14.38 -5.92 9.65
C LYS A 182 15.78 -5.87 9.05
N ALA A 183 15.92 -5.62 7.75
CA ALA A 183 17.21 -5.55 7.08
C ALA A 183 18.09 -4.40 7.60
N ILE A 184 17.51 -3.23 7.89
CA ILE A 184 18.23 -2.11 8.52
C ILE A 184 18.63 -2.46 9.96
N TYR A 185 17.72 -3.02 10.76
CA TYR A 185 18.00 -3.39 12.14
C TYR A 185 19.11 -4.44 12.25
N GLU A 186 19.13 -5.45 11.38
CA GLU A 186 20.18 -6.48 11.32
C GLU A 186 21.57 -5.88 11.06
N LYS A 187 21.64 -4.71 10.42
CA LYS A 187 22.89 -4.03 10.09
C LYS A 187 23.30 -2.99 11.13
N GLU A 188 22.35 -2.17 11.56
CA GLU A 188 22.59 -0.99 12.41
C GLU A 188 22.42 -1.28 13.91
N GLU A 189 21.67 -2.33 14.27
CA GLU A 189 21.28 -2.68 15.65
C GLU A 189 20.62 -1.53 16.44
N VAL A 190 20.02 -0.57 15.72
CA VAL A 190 19.33 0.62 16.23
C VAL A 190 17.81 0.40 16.17
N PRO A 191 17.02 0.76 17.19
CA PRO A 191 15.55 0.65 17.12
C PRO A 191 14.97 1.32 15.88
N ILE A 192 13.98 0.69 15.25
CA ILE A 192 13.34 1.21 14.02
C ILE A 192 11.87 1.50 14.30
N GLY A 193 11.46 2.74 14.02
CA GLY A 193 10.08 3.18 14.04
C GLY A 193 9.51 3.26 12.62
N LEU A 194 8.35 2.67 12.40
CA LEU A 194 7.62 2.74 11.14
C LEU A 194 6.31 3.49 11.36
N ILE A 195 6.06 4.56 10.62
CA ILE A 195 4.75 5.20 10.56
C ILE A 195 4.12 4.77 9.23
N ASN A 196 3.16 3.84 9.26
CA ASN A 196 2.48 3.36 8.05
C ASN A 196 1.28 4.27 7.74
N SER A 197 1.39 5.04 6.66
CA SER A 197 0.38 5.97 6.16
C SER A 197 0.19 5.73 4.66
N ALA A 198 -0.39 4.59 4.30
CA ALA A 198 -0.60 4.18 2.92
C ALA A 198 -2.06 3.76 2.70
N LEU A 199 -2.63 4.08 1.52
CA LEU A 199 -4.03 3.76 1.22
C LEU A 199 -4.20 3.18 -0.19
N GLY A 200 -4.82 1.99 -0.26
CA GLY A 200 -5.10 1.29 -1.50
C GLY A 200 -5.82 2.13 -2.56
N GLY A 201 -5.25 2.17 -3.76
CA GLY A 201 -5.83 2.82 -4.94
C GLY A 201 -5.68 4.33 -4.99
N SER A 202 -5.03 4.98 -4.02
CA SER A 202 -4.84 6.42 -4.03
C SER A 202 -3.90 6.90 -5.16
N PRO A 203 -4.28 7.90 -5.97
CA PRO A 203 -3.37 8.58 -6.88
C PRO A 203 -2.47 9.57 -6.12
N VAL A 204 -1.36 10.00 -6.74
CA VAL A 204 -0.43 10.96 -6.13
C VAL A 204 -1.09 12.30 -5.75
N SER A 205 -2.09 12.74 -6.51
CA SER A 205 -2.80 14.00 -6.23
C SER A 205 -3.53 13.99 -4.87
N ALA A 206 -3.92 12.82 -4.36
CA ALA A 206 -4.56 12.69 -3.04
C ALA A 206 -3.58 13.03 -1.89
N TRP A 207 -2.28 12.91 -2.15
CA TRP A 207 -1.17 13.09 -1.20
C TRP A 207 -0.49 14.46 -1.29
N MET A 208 -0.98 15.34 -2.17
CA MET A 208 -0.46 16.69 -2.34
C MET A 208 -1.19 17.69 -1.44
N ASP A 209 -0.44 18.60 -0.82
CA ASP A 209 -1.05 19.70 -0.07
C ASP A 209 -1.76 20.70 -1.01
N LYS A 210 -2.64 21.52 -0.44
CA LYS A 210 -3.46 22.48 -1.19
C LYS A 210 -2.65 23.50 -1.99
N GLU A 211 -1.50 23.96 -1.49
CA GLU A 211 -0.62 24.88 -2.21
C GLU A 211 0.06 24.20 -3.40
N ALA A 212 0.54 22.97 -3.26
CA ALA A 212 1.08 22.21 -4.39
C ALA A 212 0.02 21.95 -5.48
N LEU A 213 -1.24 21.72 -5.08
CA LEU A 213 -2.34 21.52 -6.01
C LEU A 213 -2.63 22.74 -6.90
N LYS A 214 -2.32 23.97 -6.47
CA LYS A 214 -2.58 25.20 -7.26
C LYS A 214 -1.87 25.22 -8.62
N GLU A 215 -0.76 24.50 -8.74
CA GLU A 215 -0.06 24.35 -10.02
C GLU A 215 -0.83 23.46 -11.03
N PHE A 216 -1.84 22.73 -10.55
CA PHE A 216 -2.67 21.80 -11.33
C PHE A 216 -4.15 22.17 -11.16
N PRO A 217 -4.68 23.13 -11.94
CA PRO A 217 -6.01 23.70 -11.74
C PRO A 217 -7.13 22.66 -11.61
N GLN A 218 -7.07 21.58 -12.38
CA GLN A 218 -8.04 20.47 -12.31
C GLN A 218 -8.10 19.80 -10.92
N PHE A 219 -6.96 19.59 -10.28
CA PHE A 219 -6.90 18.98 -8.95
C PHE A 219 -7.21 19.99 -7.84
N TYR A 220 -6.80 21.25 -8.02
CA TYR A 220 -7.14 22.32 -7.09
C TYR A 220 -8.65 22.59 -7.04
N GLU A 221 -9.31 22.68 -8.20
CA GLU A 221 -10.76 22.84 -8.29
C GLU A 221 -11.50 21.63 -7.71
N GLU A 222 -11.02 20.42 -7.97
CA GLU A 222 -11.55 19.20 -7.36
C GLU A 222 -11.45 19.28 -5.82
N HIS A 223 -10.29 19.63 -5.28
CA HIS A 223 -10.06 19.77 -3.84
C HIS A 223 -11.01 20.79 -3.20
N LEU A 224 -11.17 21.97 -3.80
CA LEU A 224 -12.09 23.00 -3.31
C LEU A 224 -13.56 22.54 -3.32
N LYS A 225 -13.94 21.78 -4.35
CA LYS A 225 -15.29 21.22 -4.47
C LYS A 225 -15.60 20.25 -3.34
N TRP A 226 -14.66 19.34 -3.02
CA TRP A 226 -14.83 18.38 -1.91
C TRP A 226 -14.70 19.01 -0.53
N GLY A 227 -14.04 20.17 -0.41
CA GLY A 227 -14.01 20.97 0.81
C GLY A 227 -15.38 21.55 1.22
N ASN A 228 -16.39 21.50 0.34
CA ASN A 228 -17.76 21.85 0.70
C ASN A 228 -18.49 20.66 1.35
N GLN A 229 -18.62 20.69 2.68
CA GLN A 229 -19.23 19.60 3.45
C GLN A 229 -20.65 19.24 2.98
N ALA A 230 -21.49 20.24 2.67
CA ALA A 230 -22.86 19.97 2.21
C ALA A 230 -22.88 19.25 0.85
N PHE A 231 -21.95 19.60 -0.04
CA PHE A 231 -21.78 18.90 -1.32
C PHE A 231 -21.27 17.47 -1.10
N LEU A 232 -20.23 17.30 -0.28
CA LEU A 232 -19.68 15.99 0.07
C LEU A 232 -20.75 15.07 0.65
N ASP A 233 -21.47 15.52 1.67
CA ASP A 233 -22.56 14.78 2.32
C ASP A 233 -23.65 14.42 1.32
N SER A 234 -23.98 15.32 0.38
CA SER A 234 -25.00 15.05 -0.64
C SER A 234 -24.60 13.90 -1.57
N VAL A 235 -23.32 13.84 -1.99
CA VAL A 235 -22.81 12.78 -2.86
C VAL A 235 -22.73 11.45 -2.11
N VAL A 236 -22.13 11.44 -0.91
CA VAL A 236 -21.99 10.23 -0.09
C VAL A 236 -23.36 9.61 0.20
N ASN A 237 -24.33 10.42 0.62
CA ASN A 237 -25.68 9.93 0.92
C ASN A 237 -26.40 9.41 -0.34
N ALA A 238 -26.26 10.08 -1.48
CA ALA A 238 -26.88 9.65 -2.73
C ALA A 238 -26.30 8.33 -3.23
N GLU A 239 -24.97 8.18 -3.22
CA GLU A 239 -24.28 6.96 -3.63
C GLU A 239 -24.58 5.79 -2.70
N GLN A 240 -24.50 6.00 -1.39
CA GLN A 240 -24.82 4.96 -0.40
C GLN A 240 -26.26 4.45 -0.59
N LYS A 241 -27.20 5.36 -0.84
CA LYS A 241 -28.60 4.98 -1.13
C LYS A 241 -28.71 4.18 -2.42
N ALA A 242 -28.02 4.60 -3.50
CA ALA A 242 -28.05 3.89 -4.79
C ALA A 242 -27.47 2.48 -4.69
N ILE A 243 -26.32 2.33 -4.01
CA ILE A 243 -25.66 1.03 -3.79
C ILE A 243 -26.53 0.12 -2.91
N ASN A 244 -27.06 0.64 -1.80
CA ASN A 244 -27.95 -0.14 -0.93
C ASN A 244 -29.20 -0.60 -1.67
N SER A 245 -29.78 0.24 -2.53
CA SER A 245 -30.91 -0.14 -3.37
C SER A 245 -30.52 -1.24 -4.36
N TRP A 246 -29.37 -1.10 -5.03
CA TRP A 246 -28.90 -2.09 -6.00
C TRP A 246 -28.69 -3.47 -5.36
N TYR A 247 -28.01 -3.56 -4.21
CA TYR A 247 -27.81 -4.84 -3.50
C TYR A 247 -29.12 -5.41 -2.93
N SER A 248 -30.03 -4.55 -2.46
CA SER A 248 -31.36 -4.97 -2.02
C SER A 248 -32.15 -5.62 -3.16
N ASP A 249 -32.14 -5.01 -4.34
CA ASP A 249 -32.84 -5.52 -5.52
C ASP A 249 -32.15 -6.74 -6.14
N LEU A 250 -30.82 -6.78 -6.11
CA LEU A 250 -30.03 -7.97 -6.46
C LEU A 250 -30.48 -9.18 -5.62
N ASN A 251 -30.49 -9.05 -4.29
CA ASN A 251 -30.84 -10.15 -3.40
C ASN A 251 -32.29 -10.62 -3.56
N LYS A 252 -33.22 -9.73 -3.91
CA LYS A 252 -34.62 -10.11 -4.23
C LYS A 252 -34.72 -10.90 -5.53
N LYS A 253 -33.89 -10.57 -6.54
CA LYS A 253 -33.88 -11.23 -7.85
C LYS A 253 -33.04 -12.50 -7.89
N ASP A 254 -32.14 -12.67 -6.92
CA ASP A 254 -31.27 -13.84 -6.80
C ASP A 254 -32.08 -15.10 -6.46
N THR A 255 -32.47 -15.83 -7.52
CA THR A 255 -33.21 -17.09 -7.41
C THR A 255 -32.51 -18.12 -6.53
N GLY A 256 -31.18 -18.14 -6.52
CA GLY A 256 -30.42 -19.06 -5.66
C GLY A 256 -30.46 -18.71 -4.18
N LEU A 257 -30.63 -17.44 -3.82
CA LEU A 257 -30.96 -17.07 -2.44
C LEU A 257 -32.41 -17.44 -2.09
N GLN A 258 -33.36 -17.21 -2.99
CA GLN A 258 -34.79 -17.50 -2.74
C GLN A 258 -35.07 -19.01 -2.60
N GLU A 259 -34.41 -19.82 -3.41
CA GLU A 259 -34.53 -21.30 -3.41
C GLU A 259 -33.47 -21.97 -2.53
N GLU A 260 -32.65 -21.19 -1.82
CA GLU A 260 -31.62 -21.66 -0.90
C GLU A 260 -30.64 -22.68 -1.51
N TRP A 261 -30.11 -22.38 -2.71
CA TRP A 261 -29.17 -23.25 -3.46
C TRP A 261 -27.86 -23.59 -2.72
N PHE A 262 -27.58 -22.91 -1.61
CA PHE A 262 -26.50 -23.29 -0.69
C PHE A 262 -26.76 -24.62 0.03
N LYS A 263 -28.00 -25.09 0.12
CA LYS A 263 -28.36 -26.36 0.78
C LYS A 263 -28.03 -27.58 -0.08
N THR A 264 -27.75 -28.69 0.60
CA THR A 264 -27.31 -29.96 0.00
C THR A 264 -28.43 -30.80 -0.61
N ASP A 265 -29.69 -30.53 -0.26
CA ASP A 265 -30.87 -31.23 -0.74
C ASP A 265 -31.45 -30.62 -2.03
N VAL A 266 -30.88 -29.52 -2.50
CA VAL A 266 -31.23 -28.90 -3.79
C VAL A 266 -30.61 -29.69 -4.94
N ASP A 267 -31.45 -30.14 -5.88
CA ASP A 267 -31.00 -30.81 -7.10
C ASP A 267 -30.32 -29.83 -8.07
N LYS A 268 -29.04 -30.10 -8.34
CA LYS A 268 -28.18 -29.32 -9.23
C LYS A 268 -27.77 -30.12 -10.48
N THR A 269 -28.45 -31.22 -10.80
CA THR A 269 -28.13 -32.05 -11.99
C THR A 269 -28.32 -31.31 -13.31
N SER A 270 -29.25 -30.34 -13.35
CA SER A 270 -29.56 -29.52 -14.53
C SER A 270 -28.64 -28.30 -14.71
N TRP A 271 -27.68 -28.07 -13.81
CA TRP A 271 -26.78 -26.92 -13.89
C TRP A 271 -25.71 -27.16 -14.96
N THR A 272 -25.27 -26.07 -15.58
CA THR A 272 -24.26 -26.10 -16.64
C THR A 272 -22.89 -26.45 -16.04
N GLU A 273 -22.12 -27.30 -16.72
CA GLU A 273 -20.75 -27.58 -16.32
C GLU A 273 -19.80 -26.48 -16.77
N ILE A 274 -18.82 -26.13 -15.93
CA ILE A 274 -17.80 -25.11 -16.20
C ILE A 274 -16.45 -25.53 -15.62
N GLU A 275 -15.37 -25.24 -16.33
CA GLU A 275 -14.01 -25.48 -15.85
C GLU A 275 -13.51 -24.33 -14.97
N ILE A 276 -13.05 -24.66 -13.76
CA ILE A 276 -12.48 -23.75 -12.77
C ILE A 276 -11.03 -24.16 -12.51
N PRO A 277 -10.06 -23.22 -12.47
CA PRO A 277 -10.23 -21.77 -12.63
C PRO A 277 -10.54 -21.35 -14.07
N GLY A 278 -11.44 -20.37 -14.19
CA GLY A 278 -11.97 -19.88 -15.46
C GLY A 278 -13.03 -18.81 -15.24
N PHE A 279 -13.47 -18.21 -16.33
CA PHE A 279 -14.54 -17.19 -16.32
C PHE A 279 -15.80 -17.74 -16.99
N VAL A 280 -16.95 -17.37 -16.44
CA VAL A 280 -18.26 -17.59 -17.07
C VAL A 280 -18.28 -16.86 -18.42
N SER A 281 -18.84 -17.43 -19.49
CA SER A 281 -18.89 -16.73 -20.78
C SER A 281 -19.78 -15.47 -20.70
N ALA A 282 -19.62 -14.53 -21.65
CA ALA A 282 -20.49 -13.35 -21.72
C ALA A 282 -21.95 -13.73 -22.04
N GLU A 283 -22.16 -14.79 -22.81
CA GLU A 283 -23.49 -15.32 -23.14
C GLU A 283 -24.16 -15.92 -21.90
N ASP A 284 -23.45 -16.76 -21.16
CA ASP A 284 -23.98 -17.45 -19.96
C ASP A 284 -24.35 -16.48 -18.82
N ARG A 285 -23.71 -15.31 -18.77
CA ARG A 285 -24.04 -14.24 -17.80
C ARG A 285 -25.10 -13.25 -18.30
N ASN A 286 -25.68 -13.47 -19.49
CA ASN A 286 -26.55 -12.53 -20.19
C ASN A 286 -25.94 -11.13 -20.37
N ASP A 287 -24.62 -11.06 -20.59
CA ASP A 287 -23.82 -9.83 -20.71
C ASP A 287 -24.10 -8.79 -19.59
N SER A 288 -24.33 -9.26 -18.37
CA SER A 288 -24.81 -8.44 -17.26
C SER A 288 -24.03 -8.68 -15.97
N ALA A 289 -24.05 -7.68 -15.08
CA ALA A 289 -23.71 -7.86 -13.68
C ALA A 289 -24.77 -8.75 -13.00
N GLY A 290 -24.52 -9.22 -11.78
CA GLY A 290 -25.53 -10.02 -11.05
C GLY A 290 -24.94 -11.11 -10.18
N VAL A 291 -25.62 -12.25 -10.12
CA VAL A 291 -25.24 -13.38 -9.26
C VAL A 291 -25.12 -14.67 -10.04
N ALA A 292 -23.98 -15.32 -9.84
CA ALA A 292 -23.61 -16.62 -10.34
C ALA A 292 -23.44 -17.58 -9.16
N TRP A 293 -24.06 -18.75 -9.22
CA TRP A 293 -23.86 -19.81 -8.22
C TRP A 293 -23.04 -20.93 -8.80
N PHE A 294 -22.09 -21.43 -8.02
CA PHE A 294 -21.23 -22.54 -8.37
C PHE A 294 -21.34 -23.65 -7.32
N SER A 295 -21.32 -24.91 -7.74
CA SER A 295 -21.29 -26.06 -6.84
C SER A 295 -20.23 -27.07 -7.29
N LYS A 296 -19.49 -27.60 -6.32
CA LYS A 296 -18.54 -28.69 -6.49
C LYS A 296 -18.79 -29.74 -5.43
N THR A 297 -18.80 -30.98 -5.89
CA THR A 297 -18.78 -32.15 -5.01
C THR A 297 -17.35 -32.64 -4.84
N VAL A 298 -16.96 -32.93 -3.60
CA VAL A 298 -15.67 -33.54 -3.25
C VAL A 298 -15.91 -34.78 -2.40
N ASN A 299 -15.05 -35.79 -2.52
CA ASN A 299 -15.14 -37.01 -1.74
C ASN A 299 -14.01 -37.05 -0.70
N ILE A 300 -14.37 -37.25 0.56
CA ILE A 300 -13.45 -37.31 1.71
C ILE A 300 -13.43 -38.74 2.23
N SER A 301 -12.29 -39.41 2.08
CA SER A 301 -12.09 -40.80 2.52
C SER A 301 -12.04 -40.95 4.03
N GLN A 302 -11.48 -39.96 4.73
CA GLN A 302 -11.34 -39.94 6.18
C GLN A 302 -11.47 -38.51 6.70
N LEU A 303 -12.23 -38.33 7.77
CA LEU A 303 -12.35 -37.02 8.41
C LEU A 303 -11.04 -36.60 9.11
N PRO A 304 -10.71 -35.30 9.11
CA PRO A 304 -9.52 -34.81 9.78
C PRO A 304 -9.62 -35.00 11.30
N GLU A 305 -8.49 -35.31 11.94
CA GLU A 305 -8.39 -35.34 13.41
C GLU A 305 -8.50 -33.93 14.04
N SER A 306 -8.30 -32.88 13.25
CA SER A 306 -8.41 -31.49 13.72
C SER A 306 -9.83 -30.98 13.59
N ASP A 307 -10.25 -30.18 14.58
CA ASP A 307 -11.50 -29.43 14.53
C ASP A 307 -11.50 -28.30 13.47
N THR A 308 -10.38 -28.02 12.79
CA THR A 308 -10.29 -26.91 11.82
C THR A 308 -9.86 -27.37 10.43
N VAL A 309 -10.63 -26.93 9.43
CA VAL A 309 -10.38 -27.15 8.00
C VAL A 309 -10.20 -25.80 7.30
N LYS A 310 -9.46 -25.78 6.18
CA LYS A 310 -9.31 -24.57 5.35
C LYS A 310 -9.87 -24.79 3.95
N LEU A 311 -10.66 -23.83 3.48
CA LEU A 311 -11.11 -23.71 2.10
C LEU A 311 -10.35 -22.57 1.42
N HIS A 312 -9.55 -22.90 0.41
CA HIS A 312 -8.82 -21.96 -0.42
C HIS A 312 -9.51 -21.88 -1.79
N LEU A 313 -9.98 -20.70 -2.18
CA LEU A 313 -10.65 -20.46 -3.46
C LEU A 313 -9.87 -19.44 -4.32
N GLY A 314 -8.53 -19.43 -4.24
CA GLY A 314 -7.70 -18.52 -5.03
C GLY A 314 -8.15 -17.05 -4.96
N ARG A 315 -8.30 -16.41 -6.12
CA ARG A 315 -8.98 -15.12 -6.28
C ARG A 315 -10.19 -15.26 -7.19
N LEU A 316 -11.24 -14.51 -6.93
CA LEU A 316 -12.48 -14.51 -7.69
C LEU A 316 -12.82 -13.08 -8.12
N VAL A 317 -13.64 -12.94 -9.16
CA VAL A 317 -14.20 -11.65 -9.60
C VAL A 317 -15.72 -11.71 -9.48
N ASP A 318 -16.39 -10.91 -8.64
CA ASP A 318 -15.84 -9.86 -7.76
C ASP A 318 -15.90 -10.26 -6.27
N MET A 319 -17.10 -10.52 -5.75
CA MET A 319 -17.36 -10.77 -4.33
C MET A 319 -17.99 -12.15 -4.11
N ASP A 320 -17.56 -12.91 -3.10
CA ASP A 320 -18.06 -14.28 -2.89
C ASP A 320 -18.65 -14.53 -1.50
N TYR A 321 -19.61 -15.45 -1.42
CA TYR A 321 -20.00 -16.14 -0.19
C TYR A 321 -19.79 -17.64 -0.40
N ALA A 322 -18.98 -18.25 0.45
CA ALA A 322 -18.65 -19.67 0.35
C ALA A 322 -19.41 -20.48 1.40
N TYR A 323 -19.95 -21.61 0.98
CA TYR A 323 -20.70 -22.55 1.79
C TYR A 323 -20.09 -23.94 1.69
N VAL A 324 -20.10 -24.67 2.81
CA VAL A 324 -19.74 -26.09 2.87
C VAL A 324 -20.91 -26.82 3.53
N ASN A 325 -21.46 -27.81 2.83
CA ASN A 325 -22.61 -28.62 3.28
C ASN A 325 -23.76 -27.77 3.86
N GLY A 326 -24.17 -26.70 3.16
CA GLY A 326 -25.29 -25.85 3.60
C GLY A 326 -24.93 -24.75 4.61
N LYS A 327 -23.70 -24.66 5.10
CA LYS A 327 -23.28 -23.65 6.08
C LYS A 327 -22.27 -22.69 5.48
N GLN A 328 -22.51 -21.39 5.64
CA GLN A 328 -21.56 -20.37 5.19
C GLN A 328 -20.28 -20.46 6.01
N VAL A 329 -19.15 -20.60 5.33
CA VAL A 329 -17.81 -20.71 5.94
C VAL A 329 -16.97 -19.46 5.74
N GLY A 330 -17.35 -18.58 4.80
CA GLY A 330 -16.57 -17.38 4.52
C GLY A 330 -17.21 -16.43 3.52
N HIS A 331 -16.62 -15.25 3.43
CA HIS A 331 -17.02 -14.16 2.54
C HIS A 331 -15.83 -13.22 2.28
N THR A 332 -15.69 -12.75 1.04
CA THR A 332 -14.73 -11.70 0.66
C THR A 332 -15.43 -10.69 -0.25
N GLY A 333 -15.35 -9.41 0.12
CA GLY A 333 -16.15 -8.33 -0.47
C GLY A 333 -15.73 -7.80 -1.86
N TYR A 334 -14.57 -8.19 -2.38
CA TYR A 334 -14.05 -7.67 -3.66
C TYR A 334 -12.94 -8.56 -4.24
N GLN A 335 -12.50 -8.29 -5.48
CA GLN A 335 -11.71 -9.22 -6.28
C GLN A 335 -10.27 -9.52 -5.83
N TYR A 336 -9.60 -8.61 -5.11
CA TYR A 336 -8.14 -8.68 -4.91
C TYR A 336 -7.66 -9.63 -3.78
N PRO A 337 -8.33 -9.75 -2.62
CA PRO A 337 -7.84 -10.62 -1.55
C PRO A 337 -7.94 -12.10 -1.94
N PRO A 338 -6.96 -12.95 -1.59
CA PRO A 338 -7.12 -14.38 -1.74
C PRO A 338 -8.20 -14.91 -0.77
N ARG A 339 -9.01 -15.87 -1.23
CA ARG A 339 -10.13 -16.43 -0.45
C ARG A 339 -9.60 -17.59 0.37
N LYS A 340 -9.46 -17.35 1.68
CA LYS A 340 -8.94 -18.32 2.64
C LYS A 340 -9.88 -18.37 3.85
N TYR A 341 -10.71 -19.40 3.92
CA TYR A 341 -11.72 -19.54 4.95
C TYR A 341 -11.39 -20.71 5.87
N LYS A 342 -11.39 -20.46 7.18
CA LYS A 342 -11.24 -21.49 8.21
C LYS A 342 -12.61 -21.82 8.78
N PHE A 343 -12.91 -23.10 8.94
CA PHE A 343 -14.21 -23.55 9.47
C PHE A 343 -14.09 -24.85 10.27
N ASP A 344 -15.15 -25.16 11.05
CA ASP A 344 -15.20 -26.36 11.90
C ASP A 344 -15.30 -27.63 11.05
N ALA A 345 -14.41 -28.59 11.30
CA ALA A 345 -14.38 -29.88 10.61
C ALA A 345 -15.69 -30.67 10.73
N LYS A 346 -16.50 -30.44 11.76
CA LYS A 346 -17.83 -31.04 11.94
C LYS A 346 -18.83 -30.71 10.83
N LEU A 347 -18.53 -29.71 10.00
CA LEU A 347 -19.31 -29.44 8.80
C LEU A 347 -19.09 -30.49 7.71
N LEU A 348 -18.02 -31.28 7.78
CA LEU A 348 -17.70 -32.34 6.83
C LEU A 348 -18.24 -33.70 7.30
N LYS A 349 -18.41 -34.61 6.34
CA LYS A 349 -18.73 -36.01 6.56
C LYS A 349 -17.82 -36.91 5.73
N GLU A 350 -17.64 -38.16 6.14
CA GLU A 350 -17.00 -39.16 5.26
C GLU A 350 -17.86 -39.36 4.02
N GLY A 351 -17.21 -39.57 2.88
CA GLY A 351 -17.86 -39.63 1.58
C GLY A 351 -18.08 -38.26 0.96
N GLU A 352 -19.25 -38.07 0.36
CA GLU A 352 -19.58 -36.92 -0.47
C GLU A 352 -19.80 -35.64 0.36
N ASN A 353 -19.16 -34.55 -0.03
CA ASN A 353 -19.33 -33.21 0.54
C ASN A 353 -19.54 -32.19 -0.58
N GLU A 354 -20.32 -31.15 -0.31
CA GLU A 354 -20.62 -30.09 -1.27
C GLU A 354 -19.99 -28.77 -0.84
N ILE A 355 -19.33 -28.11 -1.79
CA ILE A 355 -18.86 -26.73 -1.70
C ILE A 355 -19.72 -25.91 -2.66
N VAL A 356 -20.35 -24.84 -2.15
CA VAL A 356 -21.14 -23.90 -2.95
C VAL A 356 -20.55 -22.51 -2.84
N VAL A 357 -20.43 -21.81 -3.96
CA VAL A 357 -19.96 -20.42 -4.01
C VAL A 357 -21.03 -19.56 -4.67
N ARG A 358 -21.53 -18.57 -3.93
CA ARG A 358 -22.34 -17.48 -4.48
C ARG A 358 -21.41 -16.34 -4.85
N LEU A 359 -21.23 -16.11 -6.14
CA LEU A 359 -20.37 -15.07 -6.68
C LEU A 359 -21.22 -13.91 -7.18
N VAL A 360 -21.04 -12.75 -6.56
CA VAL A 360 -21.66 -11.48 -6.94
C VAL A 360 -20.69 -10.72 -7.83
N ASN A 361 -21.15 -10.37 -9.03
CA ASN A 361 -20.42 -9.55 -9.98
C ASN A 361 -21.05 -8.15 -10.02
N ASN A 362 -20.22 -7.14 -9.74
CA ASN A 362 -20.61 -5.73 -9.76
C ASN A 362 -20.52 -5.10 -11.16
N GLY A 363 -19.83 -5.76 -12.09
CA GLY A 363 -19.67 -5.39 -13.49
C GLY A 363 -18.41 -6.03 -14.10
N GLY A 364 -18.46 -6.40 -15.38
CA GLY A 364 -17.32 -7.01 -16.09
C GLY A 364 -17.28 -8.55 -15.99
N PRO A 365 -16.08 -9.17 -16.08
CA PRO A 365 -15.94 -10.63 -16.01
C PRO A 365 -16.34 -11.24 -14.65
N THR A 366 -17.01 -12.40 -14.67
CA THR A 366 -17.31 -13.20 -13.47
C THR A 366 -16.49 -14.49 -13.51
N GLY A 367 -15.72 -14.80 -12.47
CA GLY A 367 -14.94 -16.04 -12.48
C GLY A 367 -13.89 -16.21 -11.41
N PHE A 368 -13.04 -17.21 -11.63
CA PHE A 368 -11.96 -17.70 -10.75
C PHE A 368 -10.63 -17.50 -11.48
N ILE A 369 -9.70 -16.76 -10.87
CA ILE A 369 -8.41 -16.38 -11.45
C ILE A 369 -7.46 -17.59 -11.58
N LYS A 370 -6.94 -17.84 -12.78
CA LYS A 370 -5.97 -18.92 -13.05
C LYS A 370 -4.67 -18.76 -12.26
N ASP A 371 -3.97 -19.88 -12.06
CA ASP A 371 -2.69 -19.97 -11.34
C ASP A 371 -2.73 -19.43 -9.90
N LYS A 372 -3.90 -19.56 -9.25
CA LYS A 372 -4.10 -19.37 -7.81
C LYS A 372 -4.54 -20.70 -7.19
N PRO A 373 -4.29 -20.94 -5.88
CA PRO A 373 -4.59 -22.24 -5.28
C PRO A 373 -6.09 -22.43 -4.98
N TYR A 374 -6.65 -23.55 -5.43
CA TYR A 374 -8.05 -23.95 -5.24
C TYR A 374 -8.11 -25.29 -4.52
N HIS A 375 -8.07 -25.30 -3.19
CA HIS A 375 -7.97 -26.54 -2.41
C HIS A 375 -8.88 -26.56 -1.16
N LEU A 376 -9.23 -27.77 -0.74
CA LEU A 376 -9.73 -28.07 0.61
C LEU A 376 -8.63 -28.76 1.42
N ILE A 377 -8.21 -28.16 2.53
CA ILE A 377 -7.07 -28.62 3.34
C ILE A 377 -7.56 -29.23 4.66
N LEU A 378 -7.38 -30.55 4.80
CA LEU A 378 -7.82 -31.40 5.92
C LEU A 378 -6.68 -31.69 6.92
N VAL A 379 -5.70 -30.79 7.04
CA VAL A 379 -4.44 -30.93 7.81
C VAL A 379 -3.34 -31.74 7.10
N LYS A 380 -3.51 -33.06 6.95
CA LYS A 380 -2.50 -33.93 6.32
C LYS A 380 -2.77 -34.16 4.84
N ASP A 381 -4.04 -34.08 4.45
CA ASP A 381 -4.48 -34.21 3.07
C ASP A 381 -4.93 -32.85 2.52
N THR A 382 -4.67 -32.66 1.24
CA THR A 382 -5.13 -31.51 0.46
C THR A 382 -5.87 -32.05 -0.75
N LEU A 383 -7.13 -31.65 -0.90
CA LEU A 383 -7.96 -32.02 -2.05
C LEU A 383 -8.00 -30.86 -3.02
N ASP A 384 -7.57 -31.10 -4.26
CA ASP A 384 -7.73 -30.14 -5.34
C ASP A 384 -9.22 -30.02 -5.68
N ILE A 385 -9.68 -28.77 -5.76
CA ILE A 385 -11.07 -28.45 -6.10
C ILE A 385 -11.15 -27.64 -7.39
N ASP A 386 -10.13 -27.72 -8.23
CA ASP A 386 -10.19 -27.28 -9.63
C ASP A 386 -10.93 -28.30 -10.52
N GLY A 387 -10.91 -28.07 -11.82
CA GLY A 387 -11.62 -28.85 -12.84
C GLY A 387 -13.10 -28.48 -12.96
N THR A 388 -13.93 -29.47 -13.25
CA THR A 388 -15.35 -29.28 -13.55
C THR A 388 -16.18 -28.92 -12.31
N TRP A 389 -16.87 -27.79 -12.36
CA TRP A 389 -17.88 -27.33 -11.41
C TRP A 389 -19.23 -27.24 -12.12
N LYS A 390 -20.30 -27.19 -11.34
CA LYS A 390 -21.64 -26.83 -11.81
C LYS A 390 -21.87 -25.35 -11.60
N PHE A 391 -22.51 -24.69 -12.56
CA PHE A 391 -22.79 -23.27 -12.53
C PHE A 391 -24.23 -22.98 -12.99
N LYS A 392 -24.84 -21.96 -12.36
CA LYS A 392 -26.13 -21.41 -12.79
C LYS A 392 -26.20 -19.90 -12.50
N GLN A 393 -26.65 -19.14 -13.50
CA GLN A 393 -26.95 -17.71 -13.33
C GLN A 393 -28.24 -17.56 -12.52
N ALA A 394 -28.21 -16.81 -11.42
CA ALA A 394 -29.36 -16.62 -10.53
C ALA A 394 -30.04 -15.26 -10.66
N ALA A 395 -29.29 -14.22 -11.04
CA ALA A 395 -29.82 -12.87 -11.23
C ALA A 395 -29.02 -12.13 -12.30
N ALA A 396 -29.70 -11.37 -13.15
CA ALA A 396 -29.10 -10.39 -14.06
C ALA A 396 -29.46 -8.98 -13.58
N MET A 397 -28.46 -8.10 -13.55
CA MET A 397 -28.55 -6.72 -13.08
C MET A 397 -27.77 -5.80 -14.01
N PRO A 398 -28.15 -4.51 -14.11
CA PRO A 398 -27.22 -3.51 -14.63
C PRO A 398 -25.96 -3.47 -13.74
N ASN A 399 -24.84 -2.99 -14.27
CA ASN A 399 -23.65 -2.72 -13.47
C ASN A 399 -24.00 -1.91 -12.22
N THR A 400 -23.28 -2.14 -11.13
CA THR A 400 -23.46 -1.35 -9.91
C THR A 400 -23.32 0.14 -10.23
N PRO A 401 -24.12 1.01 -9.58
CA PRO A 401 -23.93 2.45 -9.70
C PRO A 401 -22.46 2.82 -9.48
N GLY A 402 -21.93 3.69 -10.33
CA GLY A 402 -20.56 4.18 -10.19
C GLY A 402 -20.37 4.88 -8.84
N GLN A 403 -19.18 4.72 -8.26
CA GLN A 403 -18.80 5.40 -7.03
C GLN A 403 -17.79 6.49 -7.34
N THR A 404 -17.90 7.63 -6.66
CA THR A 404 -16.95 8.73 -6.85
C THR A 404 -15.59 8.45 -6.22
N PHE A 405 -15.50 7.47 -5.31
CA PHE A 405 -14.30 7.13 -4.53
C PHE A 405 -13.68 8.38 -3.86
N ILE A 406 -14.46 9.01 -2.99
CA ILE A 406 -14.10 10.26 -2.31
C ILE A 406 -12.71 10.23 -1.67
N ARG A 407 -12.33 9.10 -1.07
CA ARG A 407 -11.01 8.92 -0.43
C ARG A 407 -9.80 9.06 -1.37
N TRP A 408 -9.99 9.01 -2.68
CA TRP A 408 -8.91 9.18 -3.68
C TRP A 408 -8.82 10.59 -4.23
N LYS A 409 -9.65 11.51 -3.74
CA LYS A 409 -9.74 12.88 -4.27
C LYS A 409 -8.59 13.73 -3.79
N SER A 410 -8.25 14.71 -4.61
CA SER A 410 -7.03 15.51 -4.50
C SER A 410 -6.89 16.17 -3.12
N GLY A 411 -5.72 16.01 -2.50
CA GLY A 411 -5.31 16.55 -1.21
C GLY A 411 -6.02 16.04 0.05
N GLY A 412 -7.01 15.14 -0.10
CA GLY A 412 -7.75 14.61 1.04
C GLY A 412 -6.91 13.80 2.02
N LEU A 413 -6.00 12.98 1.48
CA LEU A 413 -5.13 12.10 2.27
C LEU A 413 -3.95 12.85 2.86
N PHE A 414 -3.40 13.85 2.16
CA PHE A 414 -2.40 14.74 2.74
C PHE A 414 -2.91 15.36 4.04
N ASN A 415 -4.07 16.01 3.98
CA ASN A 415 -4.66 16.71 5.11
C ASN A 415 -4.95 15.80 6.30
N ALA A 416 -5.45 14.59 6.06
CA ALA A 416 -5.89 13.68 7.12
C ALA A 416 -4.78 12.76 7.65
N MET A 417 -3.88 12.30 6.78
CA MET A 417 -2.94 11.22 7.09
C MET A 417 -1.49 11.70 7.18
N ILE A 418 -1.11 12.80 6.51
CA ILE A 418 0.28 13.31 6.48
C ILE A 418 0.45 14.54 7.35
N ALA A 419 -0.43 15.54 7.23
CA ALA A 419 -0.32 16.80 7.97
C ALA A 419 -0.21 16.61 9.50
N PRO A 420 -0.94 15.68 10.15
CA PRO A 420 -0.79 15.40 11.58
C PRO A 420 0.58 14.86 12.00
N LEU A 421 1.38 14.36 11.04
CA LEU A 421 2.69 13.74 11.28
C LEU A 421 3.84 14.75 11.19
N THR A 422 3.59 15.95 10.65
CA THR A 422 4.64 16.90 10.19
C THR A 422 5.50 17.47 11.31
N ASN A 423 5.07 17.39 12.56
CA ASN A 423 5.87 17.76 13.74
C ASN A 423 6.78 16.61 14.24
N PHE A 424 6.69 15.42 13.65
CA PHE A 424 7.49 14.26 14.02
C PHE A 424 8.76 14.20 13.16
N GLU A 425 9.92 14.14 13.80
CA GLU A 425 11.21 14.05 13.10
C GLU A 425 11.37 12.67 12.45
N LEU A 426 11.87 12.65 11.20
CA LEU A 426 12.02 11.45 10.39
C LEU A 426 13.48 11.25 9.95
N LYS A 427 13.88 9.99 9.78
CA LYS A 427 15.13 9.59 9.11
C LYS A 427 14.98 9.56 7.59
N GLY A 428 13.78 9.27 7.10
CA GLY A 428 13.45 9.21 5.68
C GLY A 428 12.03 8.73 5.40
N VAL A 429 11.66 8.74 4.12
CA VAL A 429 10.35 8.32 3.62
C VAL A 429 10.51 7.13 2.68
N LEU A 430 9.67 6.10 2.84
CA LEU A 430 9.50 5.01 1.88
C LEU A 430 8.22 5.27 1.09
N TRP A 431 8.32 5.29 -0.23
CA TRP A 431 7.19 5.57 -1.12
C TRP A 431 6.98 4.43 -2.13
N TYR A 432 5.83 3.75 -2.04
CA TYR A 432 5.44 2.73 -3.04
C TYR A 432 4.06 3.04 -3.60
N GLN A 433 4.07 3.73 -4.74
CA GLN A 433 2.88 4.14 -5.48
C GLN A 433 3.22 4.40 -6.95
N GLY A 434 2.21 4.30 -7.80
CA GLY A 434 2.22 4.69 -9.20
C GLY A 434 1.13 3.98 -10.01
N GLU A 435 0.61 2.86 -9.52
CA GLU A 435 -0.34 2.02 -10.25
C GLU A 435 -1.66 2.75 -10.54
N SER A 436 -2.13 3.63 -9.65
CA SER A 436 -3.35 4.43 -9.87
C SER A 436 -3.16 5.59 -10.83
N ASP A 437 -1.92 5.93 -11.21
CA ASP A 437 -1.60 7.04 -12.11
C ASP A 437 -1.07 6.54 -13.47
N THR A 438 -1.10 5.24 -13.74
CA THR A 438 -0.59 4.69 -15.01
C THR A 438 -1.40 5.08 -16.24
N ASP A 439 -2.60 5.65 -16.05
CA ASP A 439 -3.39 6.18 -17.16
C ASP A 439 -2.80 7.48 -17.72
N ASP A 440 -2.06 8.25 -16.90
CA ASP A 440 -1.35 9.46 -17.32
C ASP A 440 0.03 9.62 -16.64
N PRO A 441 1.04 8.87 -17.10
CA PRO A 441 2.40 8.98 -16.56
C PRO A 441 3.05 10.36 -16.76
N ASP A 442 2.62 11.13 -17.76
CA ASP A 442 3.17 12.47 -18.00
C ASP A 442 2.76 13.41 -16.86
N LEU A 443 1.49 13.39 -16.47
CA LEU A 443 1.02 14.13 -15.30
C LEU A 443 1.70 13.68 -14.00
N TYR A 444 1.96 12.37 -13.85
CA TYR A 444 2.72 11.84 -12.71
C TYR A 444 4.14 12.42 -12.65
N SER A 445 4.77 12.61 -13.82
CA SER A 445 6.13 13.19 -13.92
C SER A 445 6.23 14.61 -13.38
N GLU A 446 5.13 15.35 -13.38
CA GLU A 446 5.04 16.70 -12.83
C GLU A 446 4.59 16.70 -11.36
N THR A 447 3.58 15.90 -11.01
CA THR A 447 2.95 15.90 -9.69
C THR A 447 3.81 15.23 -8.61
N PHE A 448 4.48 14.11 -8.91
CA PHE A 448 5.24 13.38 -7.90
C PHE A 448 6.44 14.16 -7.34
N PRO A 449 7.31 14.79 -8.16
CA PRO A 449 8.37 15.67 -7.65
C PRO A 449 7.84 16.85 -6.82
N LYS A 450 6.65 17.38 -7.17
CA LYS A 450 6.00 18.47 -6.42
C LYS A 450 5.50 18.00 -5.07
N MET A 451 4.93 16.79 -4.99
CA MET A 451 4.55 16.16 -3.73
C MET A 451 5.77 15.98 -2.80
N ILE A 452 6.90 15.44 -3.31
CA ILE A 452 8.14 15.29 -2.53
C ILE A 452 8.61 16.64 -1.96
N LYS A 453 8.65 17.67 -2.81
CA LYS A 453 9.06 19.03 -2.42
C LYS A 453 8.13 19.62 -1.35
N SER A 454 6.82 19.41 -1.50
CA SER A 454 5.82 19.83 -0.52
C SER A 454 6.07 19.17 0.84
N TRP A 455 6.20 17.84 0.86
CA TRP A 455 6.39 17.10 2.11
C TRP A 455 7.67 17.54 2.82
N ARG A 456 8.79 17.64 2.11
CA ARG A 456 10.05 18.19 2.62
C ARG A 456 9.88 19.55 3.30
N LYS A 457 9.08 20.44 2.72
CA LYS A 457 8.77 21.74 3.31
C LYS A 457 7.93 21.59 4.59
N HIS A 458 6.92 20.72 4.60
CA HIS A 458 6.05 20.50 5.75
C HIS A 458 6.77 19.85 6.94
N PHE A 459 7.68 18.90 6.68
CA PHE A 459 8.56 18.30 7.69
C PHE A 459 9.74 19.21 8.10
N GLU A 460 9.84 20.42 7.55
CA GLU A 460 10.95 21.36 7.79
C GLU A 460 12.35 20.78 7.47
N ASP A 461 12.42 19.76 6.61
CA ASP A 461 13.66 19.13 6.15
C ASP A 461 13.66 19.09 4.61
N LEU A 462 14.33 20.07 4.01
CA LEU A 462 14.46 20.20 2.55
C LEU A 462 15.29 19.08 1.91
N GLU A 463 16.06 18.36 2.71
CA GLU A 463 16.96 17.29 2.26
C GLU A 463 16.45 15.90 2.68
N LEU A 464 15.23 15.81 3.26
CA LEU A 464 14.63 14.57 3.74
C LEU A 464 14.73 13.46 2.67
N PRO A 465 15.41 12.34 2.98
CA PRO A 465 15.59 11.25 2.03
C PRO A 465 14.24 10.61 1.61
N PHE A 466 14.08 10.37 0.32
CA PHE A 466 12.91 9.69 -0.25
C PHE A 466 13.34 8.43 -1.01
N LEU A 467 12.94 7.26 -0.53
CA LEU A 467 13.21 5.97 -1.16
C LEU A 467 11.95 5.49 -1.86
N LEU A 468 11.97 5.49 -3.19
CA LEU A 468 10.81 5.09 -4.00
C LEU A 468 10.95 3.67 -4.55
N VAL A 469 9.81 3.02 -4.79
CA VAL A 469 9.75 1.69 -5.41
C VAL A 469 9.28 1.84 -6.86
N GLN A 470 10.10 1.39 -7.81
CA GLN A 470 9.69 1.32 -9.21
C GLN A 470 8.58 0.26 -9.36
N LEU A 471 7.60 0.48 -10.23
CA LEU A 471 6.56 -0.54 -10.48
C LEU A 471 7.19 -1.87 -10.97
N PRO A 472 6.68 -3.02 -10.52
CA PRO A 472 7.16 -4.32 -10.95
C PRO A 472 6.61 -4.67 -12.35
N ASN A 473 6.95 -5.84 -12.89
CA ASN A 473 6.21 -6.38 -14.03
C ASN A 473 4.76 -6.74 -13.63
N PHE A 474 3.81 -6.57 -14.53
CA PHE A 474 2.41 -6.92 -14.30
C PHE A 474 1.71 -7.26 -15.62
N MET A 475 0.67 -8.09 -15.57
CA MET A 475 -0.09 -8.62 -16.73
C MET A 475 0.67 -9.69 -17.54
N GLU A 476 0.01 -10.20 -18.58
CA GLU A 476 0.59 -11.19 -19.50
C GLU A 476 1.93 -10.71 -20.07
N GLU A 477 2.86 -11.66 -20.19
CA GLU A 477 4.15 -11.40 -20.80
C GLU A 477 3.98 -10.95 -22.25
N SER A 478 4.67 -9.88 -22.63
CA SER A 478 4.78 -9.46 -24.01
C SER A 478 6.22 -9.54 -24.46
N THR A 479 6.44 -10.27 -25.56
CA THR A 479 7.77 -10.45 -26.15
C THR A 479 7.98 -9.60 -27.40
N GLU A 480 6.95 -8.90 -27.88
CA GLU A 480 7.02 -8.02 -29.04
C GLU A 480 7.08 -6.54 -28.63
N PRO A 481 7.77 -5.67 -29.41
CA PRO A 481 7.78 -4.24 -29.13
C PRO A 481 6.36 -3.65 -29.11
N GLN A 482 6.03 -2.90 -28.06
CA GLN A 482 4.74 -2.25 -27.89
C GLN A 482 4.87 -0.95 -27.09
N GLU A 483 3.88 -0.08 -27.18
CA GLU A 483 3.71 0.99 -26.21
C GLU A 483 3.13 0.45 -24.91
N SER A 484 3.48 1.09 -23.79
CA SER A 484 3.07 0.64 -22.47
C SER A 484 3.11 1.81 -21.49
N SER A 485 1.95 2.25 -21.01
CA SER A 485 1.88 3.28 -19.97
C SER A 485 2.51 2.82 -18.66
N TRP A 486 2.47 1.51 -18.37
CA TRP A 486 3.16 0.90 -17.24
C TRP A 486 4.69 1.02 -17.35
N ALA A 487 5.26 0.77 -18.55
CA ALA A 487 6.68 0.99 -18.81
C ALA A 487 7.06 2.47 -18.76
N LYS A 488 6.20 3.35 -19.29
CA LYS A 488 6.38 4.80 -19.21
C LYS A 488 6.37 5.29 -17.76
N MET A 489 5.49 4.76 -16.90
CA MET A 489 5.49 5.05 -15.46
C MET A 489 6.81 4.64 -14.80
N ARG A 490 7.36 3.45 -15.13
CA ARG A 490 8.68 3.01 -14.63
C ARG A 490 9.81 3.96 -15.05
N GLU A 491 9.74 4.48 -16.27
CA GLU A 491 10.69 5.49 -16.77
C GLU A 491 10.53 6.84 -16.06
N VAL A 492 9.29 7.26 -15.75
CA VAL A 492 9.04 8.46 -14.95
C VAL A 492 9.63 8.31 -13.56
N GLN A 493 9.41 7.18 -12.88
CA GLN A 493 10.00 6.88 -11.57
C GLN A 493 11.54 6.90 -11.61
N ARG A 494 12.15 6.34 -12.67
CA ARG A 494 13.60 6.43 -12.90
C ARG A 494 14.06 7.88 -13.07
N LYS A 495 13.36 8.67 -13.89
CA LYS A 495 13.68 10.09 -14.11
C LYS A 495 13.51 10.92 -12.83
N THR A 496 12.52 10.62 -11.99
CA THR A 496 12.38 11.25 -10.67
C THR A 496 13.60 10.95 -9.82
N ASN A 497 14.02 9.68 -9.73
CA ASN A 497 15.22 9.29 -8.98
C ASN A 497 16.51 9.99 -9.46
N LEU A 498 16.63 10.24 -10.77
CA LEU A 498 17.79 10.91 -11.34
C LEU A 498 17.79 12.44 -11.14
N ASN A 499 16.61 13.06 -11.11
CA ASN A 499 16.49 14.52 -11.17
C ASN A 499 16.06 15.16 -9.84
N VAL A 500 15.54 14.39 -8.89
CA VAL A 500 15.17 14.88 -7.56
C VAL A 500 16.27 14.51 -6.56
N PRO A 501 16.96 15.49 -5.94
CA PRO A 501 18.03 15.22 -4.98
C PRO A 501 17.56 14.39 -3.77
N ASN A 502 18.49 13.67 -3.15
CA ASN A 502 18.27 12.78 -2.00
C ASN A 502 17.12 11.81 -2.20
N THR A 503 17.11 11.18 -3.38
CA THR A 503 16.22 10.06 -3.68
C THR A 503 17.02 8.80 -3.95
N GLY A 504 16.43 7.66 -3.61
CA GLY A 504 16.91 6.32 -3.96
C GLY A 504 15.75 5.50 -4.52
N MET A 505 16.04 4.50 -5.36
CA MET A 505 15.00 3.72 -6.05
C MET A 505 15.26 2.22 -6.00
N ALA A 506 14.33 1.49 -5.39
CA ALA A 506 14.28 0.05 -5.49
C ALA A 506 13.69 -0.36 -6.85
N VAL A 507 14.50 -0.97 -7.71
CA VAL A 507 14.04 -1.59 -8.97
C VAL A 507 13.33 -2.90 -8.63
N THR A 508 12.15 -3.16 -9.19
CA THR A 508 11.35 -4.37 -8.87
C THR A 508 10.81 -5.10 -10.09
N ILE A 509 11.38 -4.85 -11.28
CA ILE A 509 10.87 -5.39 -12.56
C ILE A 509 10.76 -6.92 -12.63
N ASP A 510 11.48 -7.64 -11.76
CA ASP A 510 11.52 -9.09 -11.62
C ASP A 510 10.68 -9.64 -10.46
N LEU A 511 10.00 -8.79 -9.68
CA LEU A 511 9.30 -9.15 -8.45
C LEU A 511 7.77 -9.16 -8.58
N GLY A 512 7.23 -8.94 -9.78
CA GLY A 512 5.80 -8.91 -10.04
C GLY A 512 5.20 -10.23 -10.49
N GLU A 513 3.88 -10.25 -10.61
CA GLU A 513 3.09 -11.41 -11.01
C GLU A 513 2.21 -11.05 -12.22
N TRP A 514 2.05 -11.97 -13.17
CA TRP A 514 1.23 -11.71 -14.37
C TRP A 514 -0.27 -11.57 -14.04
N ASN A 515 -0.75 -12.26 -12.99
CA ASN A 515 -2.16 -12.34 -12.62
C ASN A 515 -2.51 -11.60 -11.32
N ASP A 516 -1.56 -10.87 -10.72
CA ASP A 516 -1.79 -10.17 -9.46
C ASP A 516 -0.99 -8.86 -9.39
N ILE A 517 -1.71 -7.76 -9.22
CA ILE A 517 -1.12 -6.44 -9.03
C ILE A 517 -0.44 -6.29 -7.64
N HIS A 518 -0.71 -7.22 -6.72
CA HIS A 518 -0.15 -7.27 -5.37
C HIS A 518 0.80 -8.47 -5.22
N PRO A 519 1.98 -8.47 -5.88
CA PRO A 519 2.88 -9.61 -5.85
C PRO A 519 3.33 -9.93 -4.43
N LEU A 520 3.49 -11.22 -4.14
CA LEU A 520 3.73 -11.70 -2.78
C LEU A 520 5.17 -11.47 -2.28
N ASN A 521 6.14 -11.25 -3.17
CA ASN A 521 7.55 -11.09 -2.79
C ASN A 521 7.85 -9.69 -2.19
N LYS A 522 7.29 -9.39 -1.02
CA LYS A 522 7.54 -8.11 -0.31
C LYS A 522 8.90 -8.07 0.36
N LYS A 523 9.49 -9.23 0.66
CA LYS A 523 10.82 -9.33 1.27
C LYS A 523 11.88 -8.67 0.40
N ASP A 524 11.93 -9.02 -0.88
CA ASP A 524 12.97 -8.47 -1.75
C ASP A 524 12.74 -6.99 -2.08
N VAL A 525 11.48 -6.52 -2.12
CA VAL A 525 11.19 -5.07 -2.20
C VAL A 525 11.74 -4.33 -0.97
N GLY A 526 11.45 -4.82 0.24
CA GLY A 526 11.94 -4.22 1.49
C GLY A 526 13.47 -4.26 1.58
N ASN A 527 14.10 -5.37 1.20
CA ASN A 527 15.56 -5.51 1.18
C ASN A 527 16.23 -4.54 0.19
N ARG A 528 15.65 -4.34 -1.00
CA ARG A 528 16.18 -3.38 -2.00
C ARG A 528 16.03 -1.95 -1.51
N LEU A 529 14.92 -1.59 -0.87
CA LEU A 529 14.80 -0.30 -0.18
C LEU A 529 15.86 -0.14 0.93
N ALA A 530 16.17 -1.21 1.66
CA ALA A 530 17.20 -1.17 2.71
C ALA A 530 18.61 -0.97 2.12
N LEU A 531 18.91 -1.53 0.94
CA LEU A 531 20.17 -1.24 0.23
C LEU A 531 20.26 0.24 -0.17
N GLU A 532 19.17 0.80 -0.71
CA GLU A 532 19.10 2.22 -1.06
C GLU A 532 19.27 3.12 0.18
N ALA A 533 18.61 2.79 1.30
CA ALA A 533 18.82 3.50 2.57
C ALA A 533 20.26 3.40 3.06
N ARG A 534 20.87 2.22 3.04
CA ARG A 534 22.25 2.03 3.50
C ARG A 534 23.24 2.88 2.71
N LYS A 535 23.06 2.98 1.39
CA LYS A 535 23.86 3.87 0.54
C LYS A 535 23.55 5.35 0.78
N LEU A 536 22.28 5.75 0.71
CA LEU A 536 21.88 7.17 0.69
C LEU A 536 21.87 7.82 2.08
N ILE A 537 21.37 7.10 3.09
CA ILE A 537 21.08 7.62 4.43
C ILE A 537 22.23 7.28 5.40
N TYR A 538 22.74 6.05 5.33
CA TYR A 538 23.83 5.58 6.19
C TYR A 538 25.23 5.75 5.55
N ASN A 539 25.29 6.25 4.31
CA ASN A 539 26.52 6.56 3.58
C ASN A 539 27.49 5.36 3.44
N GLU A 540 26.95 4.15 3.31
CA GLU A 540 27.74 2.95 3.04
C GLU A 540 28.21 2.90 1.57
N ASP A 541 29.47 2.56 1.34
CA ASP A 541 30.01 2.27 -0.01
C ASP A 541 29.60 0.85 -0.45
N ILE A 542 28.38 0.72 -0.95
CA ILE A 542 27.79 -0.54 -1.43
C ILE A 542 27.10 -0.37 -2.78
N ILE A 543 26.95 -1.48 -3.50
CA ILE A 543 26.05 -1.56 -4.65
C ILE A 543 24.61 -1.72 -4.12
N SER A 544 23.75 -0.76 -4.44
CA SER A 544 22.35 -0.75 -4.00
C SER A 544 21.33 -0.94 -5.14
N SER A 545 21.76 -0.74 -6.38
CA SER A 545 20.92 -0.84 -7.58
C SER A 545 21.57 -1.74 -8.63
N GLY A 546 20.78 -2.20 -9.59
CA GLY A 546 21.29 -2.98 -10.72
C GLY A 546 21.90 -2.10 -11.81
N PRO A 547 22.33 -2.71 -12.94
CA PRO A 547 22.93 -1.98 -14.05
C PRO A 547 22.02 -0.85 -14.54
N ALA A 548 22.54 0.37 -14.60
CA ALA A 548 21.80 1.54 -15.10
C ALA A 548 22.60 2.24 -16.22
N PRO A 549 21.96 2.71 -17.31
CA PRO A 549 22.68 3.39 -18.39
C PRO A 549 23.21 4.74 -17.91
N SER A 550 24.50 4.99 -18.11
CA SER A 550 25.19 6.22 -17.67
C SER A 550 25.65 7.11 -18.82
N ALA A 551 26.09 6.52 -19.93
CA ALA A 551 26.50 7.24 -21.15
C ALA A 551 26.28 6.38 -22.40
N TRP A 552 26.18 7.00 -23.57
CA TRP A 552 26.04 6.27 -24.83
C TRP A 552 26.64 7.03 -26.02
N GLU A 553 27.09 6.27 -27.02
CA GLU A 553 27.47 6.80 -28.33
C GLU A 553 26.83 5.99 -29.47
N THR A 554 26.60 6.64 -30.61
CA THR A 554 26.11 5.97 -31.81
C THR A 554 27.17 5.98 -32.90
N LYS A 555 27.44 4.82 -33.48
CA LYS A 555 28.44 4.66 -34.53
C LYS A 555 28.01 3.61 -35.54
N ASN A 556 27.85 4.02 -36.81
CA ASN A 556 27.50 3.12 -37.92
C ASN A 556 26.25 2.24 -37.65
N GLY A 557 25.20 2.81 -37.06
CA GLY A 557 23.96 2.09 -36.72
C GLY A 557 24.03 1.21 -35.46
N VAL A 558 25.15 1.25 -34.75
CA VAL A 558 25.37 0.58 -33.46
C VAL A 558 25.30 1.61 -32.35
N VAL A 559 24.68 1.25 -31.23
CA VAL A 559 24.67 2.02 -29.99
C VAL A 559 25.59 1.34 -28.99
N LEU A 560 26.60 2.04 -28.49
CA LEU A 560 27.40 1.59 -27.36
C LEU A 560 26.88 2.27 -26.11
N VAL A 561 26.46 1.50 -25.12
CA VAL A 561 25.88 2.03 -23.87
C VAL A 561 26.76 1.60 -22.71
N ASN A 562 27.29 2.58 -21.99
CA ASN A 562 27.98 2.39 -20.73
C ASN A 562 26.96 2.28 -19.60
N PHE A 563 27.23 1.38 -18.66
CA PHE A 563 26.40 1.16 -17.49
C PHE A 563 27.20 1.41 -16.19
N GLU A 564 26.49 1.85 -15.16
CA GLU A 564 26.97 1.93 -13.79
C GLU A 564 26.43 0.77 -12.93
N ASN A 565 26.81 0.72 -11.65
CA ASN A 565 26.46 -0.35 -10.69
C ASN A 565 26.92 -1.76 -11.11
N LEU A 566 28.08 -1.82 -11.75
CA LEU A 566 28.71 -3.03 -12.29
C LEU A 566 30.12 -3.29 -11.74
N LYS A 567 30.47 -2.74 -10.57
CA LYS A 567 31.80 -2.98 -9.95
C LYS A 567 32.10 -4.48 -9.75
N SER A 568 31.05 -5.29 -9.62
CA SER A 568 31.11 -6.75 -9.49
C SER A 568 30.96 -7.51 -10.81
N GLY A 569 30.60 -6.82 -11.91
CA GLY A 569 30.43 -7.37 -13.25
C GLY A 569 28.99 -7.75 -13.62
N TRP A 570 28.82 -8.13 -14.89
CA TRP A 570 27.54 -8.53 -15.48
C TRP A 570 27.06 -9.89 -15.00
N LYS A 571 25.74 -10.03 -14.82
CA LYS A 571 25.05 -11.32 -14.69
C LYS A 571 23.91 -11.38 -15.71
N ILE A 572 23.90 -12.44 -16.53
CA ILE A 572 22.84 -12.69 -17.52
C ILE A 572 22.03 -13.88 -17.03
N LYS A 573 20.76 -13.68 -16.70
CA LYS A 573 19.87 -14.78 -16.27
C LYS A 573 19.29 -15.51 -17.48
N ASN A 574 19.04 -16.81 -17.33
CA ASN A 574 18.33 -17.64 -18.32
C ASN A 574 18.89 -17.58 -19.75
N GLY A 575 20.21 -17.43 -19.91
CA GLY A 575 20.85 -17.34 -21.22
C GLY A 575 22.29 -16.86 -21.14
N ASN A 576 22.92 -16.67 -22.30
CA ASN A 576 24.29 -16.16 -22.45
C ASN A 576 24.38 -14.83 -23.22
N GLN A 577 23.25 -14.28 -23.65
CA GLN A 577 23.17 -13.00 -24.36
C GLN A 577 22.17 -12.07 -23.67
N PRO A 578 22.46 -10.76 -23.59
CA PRO A 578 21.49 -9.79 -23.11
C PRO A 578 20.27 -9.69 -24.04
N THR A 579 19.08 -9.67 -23.45
CA THR A 579 17.79 -9.59 -24.16
C THR A 579 16.90 -8.49 -23.55
N GLY A 580 15.79 -8.16 -24.22
CA GLY A 580 14.84 -7.13 -23.75
C GLY A 580 15.08 -5.72 -24.31
N PHE A 581 15.92 -5.57 -25.34
CA PHE A 581 16.17 -4.30 -26.01
C PHE A 581 15.31 -4.09 -27.25
N THR A 582 14.76 -2.88 -27.39
CA THR A 582 14.09 -2.43 -28.62
C THR A 582 14.63 -1.08 -29.07
N ILE A 583 14.68 -0.85 -30.37
CA ILE A 583 15.34 0.31 -30.99
C ILE A 583 14.47 0.86 -32.11
N SER A 584 14.45 2.19 -32.24
CA SER A 584 13.66 2.93 -33.24
C SER A 584 14.48 4.05 -33.87
N GLU A 585 14.23 4.38 -35.13
CA GLU A 585 14.78 5.58 -35.80
C GLU A 585 13.97 6.83 -35.48
N ASP A 586 12.65 6.70 -35.42
CA ASP A 586 11.69 7.81 -35.34
C ASP A 586 11.01 7.95 -33.96
N GLY A 587 11.31 7.04 -33.02
CA GLY A 587 10.67 6.96 -31.71
C GLY A 587 9.23 6.45 -31.75
N LYS A 588 8.76 5.92 -32.90
CA LYS A 588 7.39 5.41 -33.09
C LYS A 588 7.38 3.94 -33.48
N ASN A 589 8.28 3.55 -34.39
CA ASN A 589 8.38 2.18 -34.88
C ASN A 589 9.55 1.47 -34.21
N PHE A 590 9.25 0.58 -33.25
CA PHE A 590 10.26 -0.15 -32.50
C PHE A 590 10.51 -1.55 -33.05
N TYR A 591 11.78 -1.94 -33.10
CA TYR A 591 12.22 -3.27 -33.50
C TYR A 591 13.08 -3.88 -32.40
N LYS A 592 13.05 -5.21 -32.27
CA LYS A 592 13.98 -5.94 -31.41
C LYS A 592 15.42 -5.60 -31.79
N ALA A 593 16.26 -5.36 -30.78
CA ALA A 593 17.69 -5.14 -30.93
C ALA A 593 18.47 -6.34 -30.37
N LYS A 594 19.60 -6.65 -31.00
CA LYS A 594 20.61 -7.55 -30.45
C LYS A 594 21.53 -6.76 -29.52
N ALA A 595 21.98 -7.39 -28.46
CA ALA A 595 22.90 -6.82 -27.50
C ALA A 595 24.06 -7.80 -27.22
N GLU A 596 25.27 -7.26 -27.09
CA GLU A 596 26.49 -8.01 -26.80
C GLU A 596 27.27 -7.28 -25.69
N VAL A 597 27.73 -8.02 -24.68
CA VAL A 597 28.70 -7.49 -23.71
C VAL A 597 30.05 -7.40 -24.41
N ILE A 598 30.63 -6.21 -24.47
CA ILE A 598 31.92 -5.99 -25.16
C ILE A 598 33.07 -5.67 -24.20
N ASP A 599 32.77 -5.25 -22.98
CA ASP A 599 33.73 -5.05 -21.88
C ASP A 599 33.00 -5.08 -20.51
N ASP A 600 33.69 -4.67 -19.45
CA ASP A 600 33.22 -4.76 -18.06
C ASP A 600 31.93 -3.97 -17.78
N ASN A 601 31.64 -2.92 -18.56
CA ASN A 601 30.49 -2.04 -18.31
C ASN A 601 29.74 -1.56 -19.57
N THR A 602 30.11 -2.04 -20.76
CA THR A 602 29.55 -1.57 -22.03
C THR A 602 28.81 -2.68 -22.77
N LEU A 603 27.60 -2.34 -23.21
CA LEU A 603 26.84 -3.13 -24.16
C LEU A 603 26.90 -2.52 -25.56
N LYS A 604 27.11 -3.37 -26.55
CA LYS A 604 26.94 -3.06 -27.97
C LYS A 604 25.55 -3.50 -28.41
N ILE A 605 24.73 -2.55 -28.86
CA ILE A 605 23.31 -2.76 -29.18
C ILE A 605 23.02 -2.32 -30.61
N TYR A 606 22.36 -3.18 -31.40
CA TYR A 606 22.09 -2.90 -32.81
C TYR A 606 20.89 -3.69 -33.35
N SER A 607 20.33 -3.24 -34.47
CA SER A 607 19.32 -3.99 -35.22
C SER A 607 19.59 -3.91 -36.72
N ASN A 608 19.50 -5.04 -37.43
CA ASN A 608 19.69 -5.06 -38.88
C ASN A 608 18.63 -4.24 -39.65
N LYS A 609 17.54 -3.84 -38.98
CA LYS A 609 16.47 -3.01 -39.54
C LYS A 609 16.69 -1.51 -39.33
N ILE A 610 17.62 -1.12 -38.47
CA ILE A 610 17.85 0.28 -38.07
C ILE A 610 19.24 0.72 -38.50
N LYS A 611 19.31 1.79 -39.31
CA LYS A 611 20.58 2.39 -39.75
C LYS A 611 20.95 3.61 -38.92
N ASN A 612 19.95 4.39 -38.49
CA ASN A 612 20.15 5.61 -37.71
C ASN A 612 19.37 5.55 -36.38
N PRO A 613 19.92 4.91 -35.34
CA PRO A 613 19.30 4.81 -34.03
C PRO A 613 18.85 6.18 -33.49
N GLY A 614 17.55 6.33 -33.23
CA GLY A 614 16.96 7.54 -32.65
C GLY A 614 16.50 7.37 -31.20
N VAL A 615 15.98 6.19 -30.85
CA VAL A 615 15.54 5.85 -29.49
C VAL A 615 15.90 4.40 -29.16
N LEU A 616 16.43 4.16 -27.97
CA LEU A 616 16.67 2.82 -27.42
C LEU A 616 15.87 2.62 -26.13
N ARG A 617 15.24 1.45 -26.00
CA ARG A 617 14.49 1.03 -24.81
C ARG A 617 15.02 -0.31 -24.28
N TYR A 618 14.95 -0.48 -22.98
CA TYR A 618 15.18 -1.75 -22.29
C TYR A 618 13.99 -2.09 -21.39
N ALA A 619 13.53 -3.35 -21.46
CA ALA A 619 12.45 -3.90 -20.64
C ALA A 619 11.13 -3.09 -20.72
N TRP A 620 10.73 -2.66 -21.92
CA TRP A 620 9.57 -1.78 -22.17
C TRP A 620 8.30 -2.56 -22.56
N ALA A 621 7.53 -2.97 -21.54
CA ALA A 621 6.21 -3.60 -21.62
C ALA A 621 5.56 -3.61 -20.23
N ASN A 622 4.28 -3.97 -20.08
CA ASN A 622 3.72 -4.17 -18.72
C ASN A 622 4.48 -5.31 -18.00
N ASN A 623 4.71 -6.42 -18.72
CA ASN A 623 5.55 -7.53 -18.31
C ASN A 623 6.53 -7.89 -19.45
N PRO A 624 7.81 -7.50 -19.35
CA PRO A 624 8.76 -7.65 -20.45
C PRO A 624 9.35 -9.06 -20.60
N GLY A 625 9.17 -9.96 -19.61
CA GLY A 625 9.50 -11.39 -19.68
C GLY A 625 10.97 -11.75 -19.91
N ASN A 626 11.49 -11.42 -21.10
CA ASN A 626 12.84 -11.68 -21.56
C ASN A 626 13.89 -10.66 -21.07
N ALA A 627 13.56 -9.75 -20.16
CA ALA A 627 14.55 -8.84 -19.57
C ALA A 627 15.45 -9.61 -18.59
N ASN A 628 16.73 -9.78 -18.95
CA ASN A 628 17.60 -10.75 -18.28
C ASN A 628 18.93 -10.18 -17.78
N LEU A 629 19.08 -8.85 -17.76
CA LEU A 629 20.31 -8.17 -17.39
C LEU A 629 20.32 -7.85 -15.88
N TYR A 630 21.39 -8.28 -15.19
CA TYR A 630 21.61 -8.11 -13.76
C TYR A 630 23.08 -7.78 -13.49
N ASN A 631 23.41 -7.37 -12.26
CA ASN A 631 24.78 -7.42 -11.74
C ASN A 631 25.00 -8.70 -10.90
N GLN A 632 26.22 -8.91 -10.40
CA GLN A 632 26.53 -10.10 -9.60
C GLN A 632 25.86 -10.10 -8.21
N GLU A 633 25.37 -8.96 -7.72
CA GLU A 633 24.53 -8.83 -6.52
C GLU A 633 23.08 -9.27 -6.75
N ASP A 634 22.76 -9.83 -7.92
CA ASP A 634 21.42 -10.28 -8.30
C ASP A 634 20.37 -9.15 -8.39
N LEU A 635 20.81 -7.90 -8.61
CA LEU A 635 19.92 -6.76 -8.82
C LEU A 635 19.63 -6.56 -10.32
N PRO A 636 18.36 -6.46 -10.75
CA PRO A 636 17.99 -6.30 -12.15
C PRO A 636 18.41 -4.94 -12.69
N ALA A 637 18.79 -4.90 -13.96
CA ALA A 637 19.04 -3.66 -14.66
C ALA A 637 17.79 -2.77 -14.69
N VAL A 638 18.01 -1.46 -14.53
CA VAL A 638 16.94 -0.47 -14.50
C VAL A 638 16.27 -0.40 -15.88
N PRO A 639 14.95 -0.60 -16.01
CA PRO A 639 14.21 -0.30 -17.24
C PRO A 639 14.39 1.15 -17.67
N PHE A 640 14.59 1.41 -18.97
CA PHE A 640 14.84 2.77 -19.45
C PHE A 640 14.34 3.02 -20.89
N GLU A 641 14.19 4.29 -21.21
CA GLU A 641 14.21 4.84 -22.57
C GLU A 641 15.28 5.93 -22.68
N ILE A 642 16.06 5.92 -23.78
CA ILE A 642 17.03 6.97 -24.10
C ILE A 642 16.79 7.51 -25.51
N GLU A 643 16.77 8.84 -25.62
CA GLU A 643 16.82 9.54 -26.91
C GLU A 643 18.28 9.64 -27.38
N LEU A 644 18.58 9.03 -28.52
CA LEU A 644 19.94 8.91 -29.07
C LEU A 644 20.35 10.11 -29.95
N THR A 645 19.56 11.19 -29.95
CA THR A 645 19.78 12.38 -30.78
C THR A 645 20.67 13.44 -30.11
N LYS A 646 21.01 13.25 -28.83
CA LYS A 646 21.94 14.08 -28.06
C LYS A 646 23.03 13.17 -27.52
N GLU A 647 24.24 13.28 -28.06
CA GLU A 647 25.42 12.66 -27.43
C GLU A 647 25.56 13.21 -26.00
N LYS A 648 25.82 12.33 -25.04
CA LYS A 648 25.88 12.66 -23.62
C LYS A 648 27.15 12.15 -22.97
#